data_AF-A0A1S4GYA3-F1
#
_entry.id   AF-A0A1S4GYA3-F1
#
_cell.length_a   1.000
_cell.length_b   1.000
_cell.length_c   1.000
_cell.angle_alpha   90.00
_cell.angle_beta   90.00
_cell.angle_gamma   90.00
#
_symmetry.space_group_name_H-M   'P 1'
#
loop_
_entity.id
_entity.type
_entity.pdbx_description
1 polymer ?
#
loop_
_entity_poly.entity_id
_entity_poly.type
_entity_poly.pdbx_seq_one_letter_code
_entity_poly.pdbx_strand_id
1 'polypeptide(L)'
;MSARPSTASFAQQQATDMLAAIIAQLPAVPSGELDEDAAGPQSTRTANHPSASVAAIQQSKRLAKLKQKLDRQNNFMVELKRKIREKEAMKPKADCDREELAFLRNRLKKEAELQHKLLADVIAEQRQEGANQWQSIPLCPDKLDEYCANPWTIGSVPVGEDRRFSIDSTLSALSSDELVGGEMPAGCTDAKLVERFEKELMNRDRVIEILQSRLDRLSADVHKVRRDNDTILDRHPKPVAPITPRFCETDMMQRLEFYRTNTETLGQNLEEMERALHTIQQELGPMGRESECPVKAAACAKPSHSVCEKSPARKSMSYSRPSVAQGRASTFCDMSESCPLRESVAPSTTCPLRESVAPAVCPKDGEAQKQYTMLLQEYTKKTTECRQLCERLAKAQAGPEDPTPEDTERELLKKRCSELLDEQDEFRVLIREQATQLDDYRARYLAAQQQVEEQRLQMSKLQVTNRRVEKQINFEIEQIKRKFQDKLRHLTPYPRLLEDEQAKAEQLKQSNETLFAELERSLRQVKTLEDRLHQVHVAKDTEVKQALLQSQTDLEQTQERLDVMAKEKQQVEVEAIRWQRELDELRTESAKIIERANQRVEKERETAQKRYSQLESELAQCRAEASFTIGNREQALREMHSQIKVLSSSFDDAQLQIRSLRNQLAYLQNEKLVCMA
;
A
#
# COMPACT_ATOMS: atom_id res chain seq x y z
N MET A 1 13.66 41.66 43.11
CA MET A 1 12.53 40.70 43.19
C MET A 1 11.31 41.31 42.53
N SER A 2 10.69 40.63 41.56
CA SER A 2 9.28 40.82 41.19
C SER A 2 8.89 39.67 40.26
N ALA A 3 7.77 39.01 40.52
CA ALA A 3 7.26 37.92 39.69
C ALA A 3 5.86 38.28 39.18
N ARG A 4 5.58 38.00 37.90
CA ARG A 4 4.24 38.18 37.31
C ARG A 4 3.47 36.85 37.37
N PRO A 5 2.20 36.84 37.82
CA PRO A 5 1.36 35.66 37.73
C PRO A 5 0.92 35.39 36.28
N SER A 6 0.69 34.12 35.94
CA SER A 6 0.17 33.71 34.63
C SER A 6 -1.36 33.60 34.66
N THR A 7 -2.03 34.13 33.63
CA THR A 7 -3.50 34.26 33.56
C THR A 7 -4.23 33.03 32.97
N ALA A 8 -3.53 31.91 32.75
CA ALA A 8 -4.06 30.75 32.03
C ALA A 8 -5.18 29.97 32.76
N SER A 9 -5.24 30.02 34.09
CA SER A 9 -6.09 29.09 34.87
C SER A 9 -7.60 29.39 34.82
N PHE A 10 -8.01 30.64 34.57
CA PHE A 10 -9.40 31.06 34.83
C PHE A 10 -10.40 30.57 33.78
N ALA A 11 -10.02 30.62 32.49
CA ALA A 11 -10.90 30.23 31.39
C ALA A 11 -11.25 28.73 31.39
N GLN A 12 -10.31 27.89 31.86
CA GLN A 12 -10.50 26.43 31.88
C GLN A 12 -11.46 26.00 33.01
N GLN A 13 -11.39 26.67 34.17
CA GLN A 13 -12.34 26.51 35.29
C GLN A 13 -13.78 26.82 34.85
N GLN A 14 -13.96 27.96 34.17
CA GLN A 14 -15.27 28.44 33.72
C GLN A 14 -15.91 27.53 32.66
N ALA A 15 -15.09 26.85 31.84
CA ALA A 15 -15.58 25.85 30.89
C ALA A 15 -16.11 24.58 31.58
N THR A 16 -15.44 24.09 32.63
CA THR A 16 -15.91 22.93 33.41
C THR A 16 -17.20 23.24 34.18
N ASP A 17 -17.33 24.43 34.76
CA ASP A 17 -18.52 24.81 35.53
C ASP A 17 -19.77 24.93 34.64
N MET A 18 -19.64 25.45 33.40
CA MET A 18 -20.74 25.47 32.44
C MET A 18 -21.18 24.07 32.00
N LEU A 19 -20.25 23.13 31.81
CA LEU A 19 -20.59 21.74 31.46
C LEU A 19 -21.32 21.03 32.61
N ALA A 20 -20.89 21.25 33.86
CA ALA A 20 -21.60 20.74 35.04
C ALA A 20 -23.03 21.30 35.14
N ALA A 21 -23.21 22.60 34.87
CA ALA A 21 -24.53 23.25 34.89
C ALA A 21 -25.49 22.73 33.80
N ILE A 22 -24.97 22.36 32.62
CA ILE A 22 -25.77 21.76 31.53
C ILE A 22 -26.20 20.34 31.87
N ILE A 23 -25.30 19.51 32.42
CA ILE A 23 -25.62 18.14 32.84
C ILE A 23 -26.69 18.12 33.94
N ALA A 24 -26.69 19.11 34.84
CA ALA A 24 -27.67 19.25 35.92
C ALA A 24 -29.09 19.65 35.46
N GLN A 25 -29.32 19.97 34.17
CA GLN A 25 -30.63 20.40 33.65
C GLN A 25 -31.34 19.35 32.77
N LEU A 26 -30.75 18.16 32.59
CA LEU A 26 -31.40 17.07 31.84
C LEU A 26 -32.45 16.35 32.71
N PRO A 27 -33.71 16.21 32.26
CA PRO A 27 -34.75 15.56 33.04
C PRO A 27 -34.51 14.03 33.11
N ALA A 28 -34.46 13.49 34.33
CA ALA A 28 -34.32 12.06 34.55
C ALA A 28 -35.59 11.31 34.12
N VAL A 29 -35.47 10.40 33.15
CA VAL A 29 -36.55 9.49 32.75
C VAL A 29 -36.64 8.34 33.76
N PRO A 30 -37.79 8.11 34.41
CA PRO A 30 -37.92 7.00 35.35
C PRO A 30 -37.96 5.66 34.61
N SER A 31 -37.06 4.75 34.97
CA SER A 31 -37.18 3.34 34.57
C SER A 31 -38.21 2.68 35.46
N GLY A 32 -39.41 2.45 34.94
CA GLY A 32 -40.46 1.71 35.63
C GLY A 32 -40.22 0.21 35.55
N GLU A 33 -40.16 -0.46 36.70
CA GLU A 33 -40.36 -1.90 36.80
C GLU A 33 -41.83 -2.23 36.45
N LEU A 34 -42.08 -3.42 35.92
CA LEU A 34 -43.43 -3.91 35.62
C LEU A 34 -43.62 -5.30 36.24
N ASP A 35 -44.45 -5.34 37.29
CA ASP A 35 -44.98 -6.57 37.86
C ASP A 35 -45.94 -7.29 36.89
N GLU A 36 -46.15 -8.59 37.13
CA GLU A 36 -47.18 -9.39 36.47
C GLU A 36 -48.57 -9.24 37.17
N ASP A 37 -49.57 -9.97 36.65
CA ASP A 37 -50.93 -10.17 37.20
C ASP A 37 -51.93 -8.99 37.27
N ALA A 38 -52.77 -8.88 36.24
CA ALA A 38 -54.20 -8.54 36.36
C ALA A 38 -55.02 -9.11 35.18
N ALA A 39 -56.27 -9.53 35.40
CA ALA A 39 -57.00 -10.41 34.47
C ALA A 39 -58.27 -9.83 33.79
N GLY A 40 -58.18 -9.56 32.47
CA GLY A 40 -59.30 -9.53 31.51
C GLY A 40 -60.40 -8.46 31.69
N PRO A 41 -61.55 -8.57 30.99
CA PRO A 41 -61.85 -9.48 29.85
C PRO A 41 -62.54 -8.80 28.62
N GLN A 42 -62.83 -9.60 27.58
CA GLN A 42 -63.73 -9.34 26.43
C GLN A 42 -63.32 -8.30 25.35
N SER A 43 -63.09 -8.78 24.12
CA SER A 43 -64.07 -8.62 23.01
C SER A 43 -63.83 -9.64 21.89
N THR A 44 -64.79 -9.78 20.97
CA THR A 44 -65.02 -10.98 20.14
C THR A 44 -64.55 -10.89 18.69
N ARG A 45 -64.26 -12.07 18.09
CA ARG A 45 -64.24 -12.39 16.64
C ARG A 45 -63.10 -11.71 15.83
N THR A 46 -62.41 -12.39 14.92
CA THR A 46 -62.82 -13.49 14.04
C THR A 46 -61.78 -14.62 13.96
N ALA A 47 -62.22 -15.83 13.61
CA ALA A 47 -61.34 -16.98 13.39
C ALA A 47 -61.19 -17.29 11.89
N ASN A 48 -59.97 -17.31 11.38
CA ASN A 48 -59.54 -18.06 10.18
C ASN A 48 -57.99 -18.12 10.13
N HIS A 49 -57.46 -19.07 9.34
CA HIS A 49 -56.01 -19.32 9.11
C HIS A 49 -55.16 -19.91 10.27
N PRO A 50 -55.48 -21.12 10.80
CA PRO A 50 -54.54 -21.88 11.64
C PRO A 50 -53.29 -22.37 10.89
N SER A 51 -53.27 -22.29 9.55
CA SER A 51 -52.17 -22.82 8.72
C SER A 51 -50.90 -21.96 8.72
N ALA A 52 -51.00 -20.66 9.00
CA ALA A 52 -49.87 -19.73 8.85
C ALA A 52 -48.85 -19.85 9.98
N SER A 53 -49.32 -19.94 11.23
CA SER A 53 -48.44 -20.05 12.41
C SER A 53 -47.65 -21.36 12.42
N VAL A 54 -48.26 -22.48 12.00
CA VAL A 54 -47.58 -23.78 11.90
C VAL A 54 -46.45 -23.74 10.86
N ALA A 55 -46.65 -23.05 9.72
CA ALA A 55 -45.62 -22.88 8.70
C ALA A 55 -44.44 -22.04 9.24
N ALA A 56 -44.71 -20.89 9.86
CA ALA A 56 -43.68 -20.03 10.46
C ALA A 56 -42.88 -20.76 11.56
N ILE A 57 -43.56 -21.50 12.45
CA ILE A 57 -42.92 -22.32 13.50
C ILE A 57 -42.04 -23.42 12.88
N GLN A 58 -42.42 -23.98 11.72
CA GLN A 58 -41.58 -24.94 11.00
C GLN A 58 -40.36 -24.29 10.32
N GLN A 59 -40.51 -23.13 9.69
CA GLN A 59 -39.41 -22.38 9.07
C GLN A 59 -38.38 -21.94 10.12
N SER A 60 -38.81 -21.33 11.22
CA SER A 60 -37.91 -20.94 12.31
C SER A 60 -37.14 -22.14 12.90
N LYS A 61 -37.80 -23.30 13.03
CA LYS A 61 -37.17 -24.59 13.41
C LYS A 61 -36.21 -25.16 12.36
N ARG A 62 -36.32 -24.79 11.07
CA ARG A 62 -35.34 -25.13 10.03
C ARG A 62 -34.15 -24.18 10.09
N LEU A 63 -34.38 -22.87 10.15
CA LEU A 63 -33.32 -21.87 10.29
C LEU A 63 -32.44 -22.12 11.52
N ALA A 64 -33.04 -22.43 12.68
CA ALA A 64 -32.30 -22.80 13.89
C ALA A 64 -31.38 -24.03 13.69
N LYS A 65 -31.83 -25.04 12.93
CA LYS A 65 -31.02 -26.23 12.57
C LYS A 65 -29.92 -25.91 11.56
N LEU A 66 -30.15 -24.98 10.62
CA LEU A 66 -29.14 -24.53 9.66
C LEU A 66 -28.05 -23.72 10.36
N LYS A 67 -28.42 -22.77 11.24
CA LYS A 67 -27.48 -22.06 12.13
C LYS A 67 -26.64 -23.03 12.95
N GLN A 68 -27.26 -23.98 13.67
CA GLN A 68 -26.53 -24.98 14.47
C GLN A 68 -25.57 -25.85 13.63
N LYS A 69 -25.87 -26.13 12.36
CA LYS A 69 -24.93 -26.80 11.44
C LYS A 69 -23.75 -25.89 11.09
N LEU A 70 -24.01 -24.62 10.77
CA LEU A 70 -22.97 -23.63 10.45
C LEU A 70 -22.04 -23.39 11.65
N ASP A 71 -22.57 -23.32 12.88
CA ASP A 71 -21.77 -23.19 14.10
C ASP A 71 -20.83 -24.39 14.30
N ARG A 72 -21.31 -25.61 14.05
CA ARG A 72 -20.48 -26.83 14.09
C ARG A 72 -19.40 -26.81 13.00
N GLN A 73 -19.73 -26.33 11.80
CA GLN A 73 -18.77 -26.18 10.71
C GLN A 73 -17.71 -25.12 11.01
N ASN A 74 -18.10 -23.97 11.59
CA ASN A 74 -17.20 -22.92 12.04
C ASN A 74 -16.19 -23.44 13.07
N ASN A 75 -16.66 -24.22 14.06
CA ASN A 75 -15.78 -24.85 15.05
C ASN A 75 -14.83 -25.88 14.42
N PHE A 76 -15.31 -26.71 13.48
CA PHE A 76 -14.46 -27.66 12.76
C PHE A 76 -13.38 -26.96 11.92
N MET A 77 -13.72 -25.84 11.28
CA MET A 77 -12.78 -25.00 10.53
C MET A 77 -11.68 -24.39 11.42
N VAL A 78 -12.03 -23.90 12.62
CA VAL A 78 -11.03 -23.38 13.59
C VAL A 78 -10.12 -24.49 14.11
N GLU A 79 -10.68 -25.65 14.46
CA GLU A 79 -9.94 -26.84 14.90
C GLU A 79 -8.95 -27.33 13.81
N LEU A 80 -9.35 -27.26 12.54
CA LEU A 80 -8.53 -27.64 11.39
C LEU A 80 -7.47 -26.60 11.03
N LYS A 81 -7.79 -25.29 11.10
CA LYS A 81 -6.80 -24.20 11.02
C LYS A 81 -5.72 -24.37 12.08
N ARG A 82 -6.10 -24.64 13.34
CA ARG A 82 -5.15 -24.85 14.45
C ARG A 82 -4.16 -25.97 14.14
N LYS A 83 -4.65 -27.14 13.71
CA LYS A 83 -3.82 -28.31 13.37
C LYS A 83 -2.88 -28.06 12.19
N ILE A 84 -3.26 -27.21 11.23
CA ILE A 84 -2.36 -26.76 10.17
C ILE A 84 -1.24 -25.87 10.74
N ARG A 85 -1.56 -24.87 11.58
CA ARG A 85 -0.53 -24.02 12.23
C ARG A 85 0.42 -24.84 13.11
N GLU A 86 -0.10 -25.80 13.89
CA GLU A 86 0.69 -26.72 14.72
C GLU A 86 1.68 -27.55 13.86
N LYS A 87 1.23 -28.10 12.73
CA LYS A 87 2.09 -28.86 11.79
C LYS A 87 3.10 -27.97 11.06
N GLU A 88 2.72 -26.73 10.69
CA GLU A 88 3.62 -25.77 10.06
C GLU A 88 4.74 -25.30 11.00
N ALA A 89 4.43 -25.07 12.28
CA ALA A 89 5.40 -24.65 13.29
C ALA A 89 6.50 -25.69 13.56
N MET A 90 6.20 -26.98 13.42
CA MET A 90 7.13 -28.09 13.72
C MET A 90 8.27 -28.25 12.69
N LYS A 91 8.27 -27.46 11.60
CA LYS A 91 9.20 -27.51 10.45
C LYS A 91 9.31 -28.94 9.85
N PRO A 92 8.47 -29.32 8.86
CA PRO A 92 8.41 -30.68 8.33
C PRO A 92 9.79 -31.22 7.95
N LYS A 93 10.18 -32.36 8.54
CA LYS A 93 11.52 -32.96 8.42
C LYS A 93 11.56 -34.13 7.47
N ALA A 94 10.41 -34.79 7.25
CA ALA A 94 10.22 -35.84 6.27
C ALA A 94 9.10 -35.49 5.30
N ASP A 95 9.11 -36.07 4.10
CA ASP A 95 8.09 -35.75 3.09
C ASP A 95 6.68 -36.22 3.48
N CYS A 96 6.55 -37.20 4.39
CA CYS A 96 5.26 -37.56 5.00
C CYS A 96 4.63 -36.38 5.79
N ASP A 97 5.44 -35.53 6.44
CA ASP A 97 4.94 -34.33 7.12
C ASP A 97 4.35 -33.33 6.10
N ARG A 98 4.96 -33.24 4.91
CA ARG A 98 4.46 -32.40 3.80
C ARG A 98 3.18 -32.96 3.20
N GLU A 99 3.08 -34.27 3.02
CA GLU A 99 1.88 -34.94 2.50
C GLU A 99 0.69 -34.78 3.46
N GLU A 100 0.91 -34.96 4.77
CA GLU A 100 -0.12 -34.73 5.80
C GLU A 100 -0.58 -33.26 5.81
N LEU A 101 0.36 -32.31 5.75
CA LEU A 101 0.06 -30.87 5.73
C LEU A 101 -0.70 -30.47 4.45
N ALA A 102 -0.34 -31.04 3.29
CA ALA A 102 -1.08 -30.88 2.04
C ALA A 102 -2.49 -31.49 2.12
N PHE A 103 -2.65 -32.66 2.75
CA PHE A 103 -3.95 -33.28 3.00
C PHE A 103 -4.82 -32.42 3.93
N LEU A 104 -4.27 -31.86 5.02
CA LEU A 104 -4.98 -30.96 5.92
C LEU A 104 -5.43 -29.67 5.22
N ARG A 105 -4.59 -29.07 4.37
CA ARG A 105 -4.96 -27.91 3.53
C ARG A 105 -6.04 -28.25 2.51
N ASN A 106 -5.96 -29.41 1.85
CA ASN A 106 -6.99 -29.90 0.91
C ASN A 106 -8.34 -30.12 1.62
N ARG A 107 -8.29 -30.66 2.85
CA ARG A 107 -9.47 -30.80 3.71
C ARG A 107 -10.04 -29.43 4.08
N LEU A 108 -9.22 -28.48 4.54
CA LEU A 108 -9.67 -27.13 4.92
C LEU A 108 -10.43 -26.45 3.76
N LYS A 109 -9.96 -26.62 2.52
CA LYS A 109 -10.68 -26.12 1.33
C LYS A 109 -12.07 -26.74 1.18
N LYS A 110 -12.20 -28.06 1.29
CA LYS A 110 -13.49 -28.77 1.19
C LYS A 110 -14.46 -28.39 2.31
N GLU A 111 -13.94 -28.19 3.52
CA GLU A 111 -14.74 -27.80 4.69
C GLU A 111 -15.18 -26.33 4.58
N ALA A 112 -14.39 -25.45 3.94
CA ALA A 112 -14.80 -24.09 3.56
C ALA A 112 -15.87 -24.07 2.46
N GLU A 113 -15.74 -24.92 1.44
CA GLU A 113 -16.78 -25.10 0.40
C GLU A 113 -18.11 -25.59 1.00
N LEU A 114 -18.08 -26.39 2.07
CA LEU A 114 -19.26 -26.79 2.84
C LEU A 114 -19.80 -25.65 3.72
N GLN A 115 -18.93 -24.87 4.35
CA GLN A 115 -19.28 -23.68 5.13
C GLN A 115 -20.01 -22.63 4.26
N HIS A 116 -19.52 -22.37 3.05
CA HIS A 116 -20.17 -21.46 2.09
C HIS A 116 -21.55 -21.96 1.64
N LYS A 117 -21.74 -23.28 1.45
CA LYS A 117 -23.05 -23.87 1.13
C LYS A 117 -24.03 -23.72 2.28
N LEU A 118 -23.62 -24.06 3.50
CA LEU A 118 -24.44 -23.89 4.71
C LEU A 118 -24.81 -22.41 4.95
N LEU A 119 -23.91 -21.47 4.68
CA LEU A 119 -24.17 -20.04 4.74
C LEU A 119 -25.20 -19.60 3.68
N ALA A 120 -25.09 -20.10 2.44
CA ALA A 120 -26.07 -19.82 1.39
C ALA A 120 -27.46 -20.36 1.74
N ASP A 121 -27.55 -21.56 2.31
CA ASP A 121 -28.80 -22.14 2.83
C ASP A 121 -29.41 -21.28 3.96
N VAL A 122 -28.59 -20.81 4.91
CA VAL A 122 -29.04 -19.92 6.00
C VAL A 122 -29.58 -18.59 5.44
N ILE A 123 -28.88 -17.97 4.48
CA ILE A 123 -29.31 -16.71 3.85
C ILE A 123 -30.59 -16.93 3.03
N ALA A 124 -30.75 -18.07 2.36
CA ALA A 124 -31.95 -18.41 1.60
C ALA A 124 -33.17 -18.65 2.50
N GLU A 125 -33.00 -19.29 3.67
CA GLU A 125 -34.09 -19.49 4.63
C GLU A 125 -34.43 -18.16 5.36
N GLN A 126 -33.44 -17.33 5.73
CA GLN A 126 -33.68 -15.99 6.28
C GLN A 126 -34.47 -15.08 5.33
N ARG A 127 -34.16 -15.11 4.03
CA ARG A 127 -34.92 -14.36 3.01
C ARG A 127 -36.38 -14.82 2.87
N GLN A 128 -36.70 -16.06 3.22
CA GLN A 128 -38.07 -16.58 3.25
C GLN A 128 -38.82 -16.25 4.55
N GLU A 129 -38.11 -15.96 5.65
CA GLU A 129 -38.72 -15.64 6.95
C GLU A 129 -39.32 -14.22 6.99
N GLY A 130 -39.05 -13.38 5.98
CA GLY A 130 -39.66 -12.05 5.80
C GLY A 130 -39.24 -11.00 6.85
N ALA A 131 -38.32 -11.35 7.75
CA ALA A 131 -37.91 -10.50 8.85
C ALA A 131 -36.99 -9.36 8.37
N ASN A 132 -37.40 -8.10 8.60
CA ASN A 132 -36.60 -6.91 8.31
C ASN A 132 -35.34 -6.75 9.19
N GLN A 133 -35.03 -7.73 10.06
CA GLN A 133 -33.79 -7.77 10.85
C GLN A 133 -32.79 -8.76 10.25
N TRP A 134 -31.87 -8.23 9.43
CA TRP A 134 -30.67 -8.94 9.02
C TRP A 134 -29.76 -9.17 10.23
N GLN A 135 -29.79 -10.39 10.78
CA GLN A 135 -28.84 -10.79 11.82
C GLN A 135 -27.47 -11.08 11.21
N SER A 136 -26.43 -10.44 11.73
CA SER A 136 -25.05 -10.71 11.33
C SER A 136 -24.64 -12.15 11.70
N ILE A 137 -23.99 -12.84 10.76
CA ILE A 137 -23.51 -14.21 10.94
C ILE A 137 -21.99 -14.16 11.05
N PRO A 138 -21.40 -14.35 12.24
CA PRO A 138 -19.95 -14.38 12.39
C PRO A 138 -19.36 -15.66 11.77
N LEU A 139 -18.39 -15.50 10.89
CA LEU A 139 -17.72 -16.61 10.19
C LEU A 139 -16.27 -16.71 10.68
N CYS A 140 -15.98 -17.76 11.45
CA CYS A 140 -14.64 -18.08 11.98
C CYS A 140 -13.82 -16.88 12.52
N PRO A 141 -14.28 -16.20 13.60
CA PRO A 141 -13.43 -15.31 14.39
C PRO A 141 -12.38 -16.13 15.16
N ASP A 142 -11.35 -16.58 14.45
CA ASP A 142 -10.11 -17.01 15.07
C ASP A 142 -9.39 -15.74 15.54
N LYS A 143 -9.23 -15.58 16.86
CA LYS A 143 -8.77 -14.33 17.46
C LYS A 143 -7.37 -13.91 16.99
N LEU A 144 -6.56 -14.83 16.44
CA LEU A 144 -5.29 -14.45 15.81
C LEU A 144 -5.45 -13.88 14.39
N ASP A 145 -6.46 -14.31 13.64
CA ASP A 145 -6.71 -13.78 12.30
C ASP A 145 -7.20 -12.31 12.37
N GLU A 146 -7.90 -11.94 13.47
CA GLU A 146 -8.29 -10.53 13.76
C GLU A 146 -7.07 -9.63 13.98
N TYR A 147 -6.02 -10.08 14.68
CA TYR A 147 -4.77 -9.30 14.85
C TYR A 147 -3.91 -9.23 13.58
N CYS A 148 -4.10 -10.14 12.63
CA CYS A 148 -3.42 -10.09 11.33
C CYS A 148 -4.16 -9.21 10.29
N ALA A 149 -5.42 -8.84 10.55
CA ALA A 149 -6.21 -7.97 9.68
C ALA A 149 -5.80 -6.49 9.85
N ASN A 150 -4.76 -6.07 9.13
CA ASN A 150 -4.36 -4.66 9.06
C ASN A 150 -5.56 -3.78 8.62
N PRO A 151 -6.03 -2.80 9.42
CA PRO A 151 -7.30 -2.09 9.17
C PRO A 151 -7.43 -1.42 7.79
N TRP A 152 -6.28 -1.16 7.13
CA TRP A 152 -6.17 -0.47 5.85
C TRP A 152 -6.31 -1.39 4.61
N THR A 153 -6.55 -2.70 4.77
CA THR A 153 -6.54 -3.66 3.65
C THR A 153 -7.91 -4.19 3.20
N ILE A 154 -9.02 -3.54 3.60
CA ILE A 154 -10.36 -3.89 3.11
C ILE A 154 -10.54 -3.39 1.66
N GLY A 155 -10.17 -4.23 0.68
CA GLY A 155 -10.46 -3.99 -0.74
C GLY A 155 -9.47 -4.51 -1.78
N SER A 156 -8.33 -5.11 -1.39
CA SER A 156 -7.31 -5.57 -2.35
C SER A 156 -7.56 -6.98 -2.90
N VAL A 157 -7.36 -7.13 -4.22
CA VAL A 157 -7.42 -8.39 -4.97
C VAL A 157 -6.27 -9.32 -4.55
N PRO A 158 -6.48 -10.65 -4.44
CA PRO A 158 -5.41 -11.58 -4.06
C PRO A 158 -4.27 -11.62 -5.09
N VAL A 159 -3.10 -11.13 -4.69
CA VAL A 159 -1.82 -11.29 -5.42
C VAL A 159 -1.10 -12.53 -4.88
N GLY A 160 -0.50 -13.32 -5.78
CA GLY A 160 0.01 -14.67 -5.47
C GLY A 160 1.11 -14.75 -4.40
N GLU A 161 1.07 -15.80 -3.59
CA GLU A 161 1.85 -16.02 -2.36
C GLU A 161 3.36 -16.37 -2.55
N ASP A 162 4.06 -15.74 -3.51
CA ASP A 162 5.41 -16.18 -3.92
C ASP A 162 6.57 -15.20 -3.62
N ARG A 163 6.37 -14.24 -2.70
CA ARG A 163 7.44 -13.36 -2.19
C ARG A 163 7.33 -13.09 -0.68
N ARG A 164 7.67 -14.08 0.14
CA ARG A 164 7.89 -13.88 1.58
C ARG A 164 9.21 -13.15 1.81
N PHE A 165 9.15 -11.89 2.25
CA PHE A 165 10.31 -11.22 2.85
C PHE A 165 10.61 -11.84 4.21
N SER A 166 11.83 -12.34 4.41
CA SER A 166 12.26 -12.91 5.69
C SER A 166 12.71 -11.80 6.63
N ILE A 167 11.89 -11.45 7.63
CA ILE A 167 12.27 -10.53 8.71
C ILE A 167 12.69 -11.37 9.93
N ASP A 168 13.83 -12.04 9.82
CA ASP A 168 14.55 -12.54 10.99
C ASP A 168 15.30 -11.36 11.64
N SER A 169 14.63 -10.67 12.57
CA SER A 169 15.22 -9.60 13.38
C SER A 169 15.19 -10.02 14.85
N THR A 170 16.15 -10.84 15.24
CA THR A 170 16.23 -11.45 16.58
C THR A 170 16.76 -10.47 17.64
N LEU A 171 15.90 -9.55 18.11
CA LEU A 171 16.19 -8.71 19.29
C LEU A 171 14.99 -8.60 20.24
N SER A 172 15.17 -9.12 21.46
CA SER A 172 14.48 -8.75 22.71
C SER A 172 12.95 -8.83 22.77
N ALA A 173 12.38 -10.03 22.63
CA ALA A 173 11.03 -10.35 23.08
C ALA A 173 10.96 -10.74 24.59
N LEU A 174 11.61 -9.95 25.47
CA LEU A 174 11.74 -10.24 26.91
C LEU A 174 11.56 -8.97 27.77
N SER A 175 10.32 -8.45 27.87
CA SER A 175 9.94 -7.42 28.86
C SER A 175 8.40 -7.30 29.02
N SER A 176 7.65 -8.40 28.99
CA SER A 176 6.18 -8.36 29.14
C SER A 176 5.61 -9.62 29.79
N ASP A 177 6.23 -10.10 30.87
CA ASP A 177 5.64 -11.13 31.72
C ASP A 177 6.16 -11.01 33.16
N GLU A 178 5.52 -10.16 33.98
CA GLU A 178 5.49 -10.31 35.45
C GLU A 178 4.42 -9.42 36.10
N LEU A 179 3.92 -9.88 37.27
CA LEU A 179 3.10 -9.15 38.25
C LEU A 179 1.66 -8.76 37.86
N VAL A 180 0.83 -9.80 37.72
CA VAL A 180 -0.55 -9.76 38.25
C VAL A 180 -0.49 -9.77 39.79
N GLY A 181 -1.23 -8.86 40.44
CA GLY A 181 -1.57 -8.94 41.87
C GLY A 181 -0.85 -7.95 42.79
N GLY A 182 -1.61 -6.99 43.34
CA GLY A 182 -1.15 -6.04 44.36
C GLY A 182 -2.02 -4.79 44.39
N GLU A 183 -2.66 -4.49 45.54
CA GLU A 183 -3.52 -3.32 45.69
C GLU A 183 -2.72 -2.08 46.13
N MET A 184 -2.92 -0.95 45.43
CA MET A 184 -2.61 0.42 45.90
C MET A 184 -1.11 0.77 46.11
N PRO A 185 -0.73 2.07 46.23
CA PRO A 185 -1.55 3.28 46.21
C PRO A 185 -1.34 4.19 44.97
N ALA A 186 -2.30 5.08 44.73
CA ALA A 186 -2.19 6.12 43.70
C ALA A 186 -1.26 7.26 44.15
N GLY A 187 -0.06 7.33 43.57
CA GLY A 187 0.85 8.47 43.74
C GLY A 187 2.26 8.23 43.20
N CYS A 188 2.71 9.09 42.27
CA CYS A 188 4.10 9.18 41.77
C CYS A 188 4.66 7.92 41.05
N THR A 189 3.98 7.47 39.99
CA THR A 189 4.55 6.52 39.00
C THR A 189 5.30 7.21 37.86
N ASP A 190 4.85 8.41 37.46
CA ASP A 190 5.23 9.08 36.21
C ASP A 190 6.74 9.45 36.14
N ALA A 191 7.30 10.00 37.22
CA ALA A 191 8.71 10.41 37.27
C ALA A 191 9.69 9.24 36.97
N LYS A 192 9.36 8.00 37.38
CA LYS A 192 10.18 6.81 37.11
C LYS A 192 10.03 6.31 35.67
N LEU A 193 8.89 6.56 35.03
CA LEU A 193 8.71 6.31 33.60
C LEU A 193 9.52 7.32 32.77
N VAL A 194 9.46 8.60 33.11
CA VAL A 194 10.28 9.65 32.47
C VAL A 194 11.77 9.33 32.58
N GLU A 195 12.27 9.02 33.79
CA GLU A 195 13.69 8.68 34.00
C GLU A 195 14.11 7.41 33.22
N ARG A 196 13.19 6.45 33.00
CA ARG A 196 13.43 5.26 32.19
C ARG A 196 13.50 5.60 30.69
N PHE A 197 12.57 6.43 30.19
CA PHE A 197 12.58 6.88 28.79
C PHE A 197 13.79 7.75 28.47
N GLU A 198 14.20 8.65 29.37
CA GLU A 198 15.39 9.50 29.20
C GLU A 198 16.67 8.66 29.12
N LYS A 199 16.84 7.66 29.99
CA LYS A 199 17.96 6.71 29.92
C LYS A 199 17.93 5.84 28.66
N GLU A 200 16.75 5.47 28.16
CA GLU A 200 16.65 4.73 26.91
C GLU A 200 16.97 5.61 25.69
N LEU A 201 16.56 6.88 25.67
CA LEU A 201 16.94 7.86 24.64
C LEU A 201 18.46 8.01 24.58
N MET A 202 19.10 8.33 25.72
CA MET A 202 20.55 8.49 25.84
C MET A 202 21.32 7.23 25.38
N ASN A 203 20.76 6.04 25.59
CA ASN A 203 21.37 4.79 25.14
C ASN A 203 21.19 4.58 23.62
N ARG A 204 20.05 4.99 23.05
CA ARG A 204 19.79 4.97 21.59
C ARG A 204 20.68 5.97 20.86
N ASP A 205 20.84 7.19 21.38
CA ASP A 205 21.74 8.21 20.82
C ASP A 205 23.20 7.74 20.84
N ARG A 206 23.64 7.11 21.92
CA ARG A 206 24.98 6.50 22.01
C ARG A 206 25.19 5.34 21.02
N VAL A 207 24.14 4.55 20.75
CA VAL A 207 24.18 3.52 19.70
C VAL A 207 24.25 4.16 18.30
N ILE A 208 23.53 5.26 18.07
CA ILE A 208 23.58 6.02 16.80
C ILE A 208 25.00 6.59 16.59
N GLU A 209 25.62 7.19 17.59
CA GLU A 209 27.00 7.69 17.56
C GLU A 209 28.01 6.58 17.21
N ILE A 210 27.88 5.41 17.84
CA ILE A 210 28.73 4.24 17.55
C ILE A 210 28.53 3.73 16.11
N LEU A 211 27.31 3.78 15.58
CA LEU A 211 27.00 3.37 14.20
C LEU A 211 27.52 4.40 13.17
N GLN A 212 27.38 5.70 13.44
CA GLN A 212 27.95 6.78 12.63
C GLN A 212 29.48 6.64 12.58
N SER A 213 30.14 6.52 13.72
CA SER A 213 31.59 6.32 13.82
C SER A 213 32.10 5.06 13.09
N ARG A 214 31.25 4.03 12.91
CA ARG A 214 31.55 2.85 12.07
C ARG A 214 31.32 3.12 10.58
N LEU A 215 30.27 3.86 10.22
CA LEU A 215 29.96 4.26 8.86
C LEU A 215 31.04 5.18 8.28
N ASP A 216 31.55 6.12 9.07
CA ASP A 216 32.63 7.03 8.67
C ASP A 216 33.94 6.27 8.38
N ARG A 217 34.31 5.33 9.26
CA ARG A 217 35.47 4.44 9.06
C ARG A 217 35.33 3.58 7.80
N LEU A 218 34.17 2.92 7.64
CA LEU A 218 33.89 2.14 6.43
C LEU A 218 33.92 3.00 5.16
N SER A 219 33.45 4.24 5.24
CA SER A 219 33.50 5.21 4.13
C SER A 219 34.94 5.61 3.82
N ALA A 220 35.79 5.85 4.82
CA ALA A 220 37.21 6.13 4.64
C ALA A 220 37.96 4.95 3.99
N ASP A 221 37.67 3.72 4.43
CA ASP A 221 38.23 2.49 3.83
C ASP A 221 37.79 2.32 2.37
N VAL A 222 36.52 2.58 2.03
CA VAL A 222 36.04 2.56 0.64
C VAL A 222 36.73 3.64 -0.21
N HIS A 223 36.95 4.84 0.33
CA HIS A 223 37.70 5.90 -0.36
C HIS A 223 39.20 5.60 -0.49
N LYS A 224 39.78 4.80 0.42
CA LYS A 224 41.13 4.25 0.28
C LYS A 224 41.18 3.20 -0.82
N VAL A 225 40.31 2.19 -0.77
CA VAL A 225 40.23 1.13 -1.78
C VAL A 225 39.94 1.66 -3.18
N ARG A 226 39.17 2.76 -3.33
CA ARG A 226 39.03 3.45 -4.63
C ARG A 226 40.39 3.99 -5.13
N ARG A 227 41.07 4.84 -4.35
CA ARG A 227 42.39 5.38 -4.72
C ARG A 227 43.44 4.30 -4.99
N ASP A 228 43.43 3.22 -4.21
CA ASP A 228 44.33 2.08 -4.39
C ASP A 228 44.01 1.33 -5.71
N ASN A 229 42.74 1.21 -6.11
CA ASN A 229 42.37 0.68 -7.42
C ASN A 229 42.70 1.63 -8.58
N ASP A 230 42.40 2.93 -8.44
CA ASP A 230 42.65 3.93 -9.48
C ASP A 230 44.16 4.01 -9.82
N THR A 231 45.02 4.00 -8.80
CA THR A 231 46.49 3.96 -8.96
C THR A 231 47.04 2.62 -9.48
N ILE A 232 46.26 1.53 -9.43
CA ILE A 232 46.58 0.25 -10.08
C ILE A 232 46.12 0.25 -11.54
N LEU A 233 44.96 0.82 -11.86
CA LEU A 233 44.38 0.85 -13.20
C LEU A 233 45.12 1.78 -14.17
N ASP A 234 45.77 2.83 -13.66
CA ASP A 234 46.58 3.77 -14.46
C ASP A 234 47.91 3.17 -14.98
N ARG A 235 48.17 1.87 -14.75
CA ARG A 235 49.41 1.16 -15.13
C ARG A 235 49.31 0.28 -16.38
N HIS A 236 48.61 0.72 -17.43
CA HIS A 236 48.67 0.09 -18.76
C HIS A 236 49.00 1.09 -19.89
N PRO A 237 50.21 1.02 -20.50
CA PRO A 237 50.64 2.01 -21.48
C PRO A 237 50.04 1.80 -22.87
N LYS A 238 49.78 2.90 -23.59
CA LYS A 238 49.58 2.94 -25.04
C LYS A 238 50.52 4.00 -25.66
N PRO A 239 51.06 3.76 -26.88
CA PRO A 239 52.11 4.61 -27.43
C PRO A 239 51.55 5.90 -28.05
N VAL A 240 51.95 7.06 -27.49
CA VAL A 240 51.71 8.40 -28.04
C VAL A 240 53.01 9.22 -27.93
N ALA A 241 53.13 10.26 -28.76
CA ALA A 241 54.32 11.08 -28.98
C ALA A 241 54.95 11.69 -27.70
N PRO A 242 56.26 12.03 -27.73
CA PRO A 242 56.98 12.54 -26.56
C PRO A 242 56.52 13.94 -26.14
N ILE A 243 55.60 13.99 -25.17
CA ILE A 243 55.28 15.19 -24.40
C ILE A 243 56.17 15.17 -23.15
N THR A 244 57.03 16.17 -22.99
CA THR A 244 57.88 16.33 -21.79
C THR A 244 56.98 16.55 -20.57
N PRO A 245 56.95 15.64 -19.57
CA PRO A 245 56.02 15.75 -18.46
C PRO A 245 56.43 16.92 -17.54
N ARG A 246 55.67 18.01 -17.59
CA ARG A 246 55.72 19.05 -16.56
C ARG A 246 55.02 18.53 -15.30
N PHE A 247 55.77 17.82 -14.47
CA PHE A 247 55.37 17.60 -13.08
C PHE A 247 55.12 18.96 -12.42
N CYS A 248 54.01 19.07 -11.68
CA CYS A 248 53.77 20.24 -10.86
C CYS A 248 54.84 20.27 -9.75
N GLU A 249 55.55 21.39 -9.62
CA GLU A 249 56.57 21.56 -8.59
C GLU A 249 55.97 21.37 -7.18
N THR A 250 54.72 21.76 -6.99
CA THR A 250 53.93 21.53 -5.77
C THR A 250 53.64 20.04 -5.50
N ASP A 251 53.33 19.22 -6.52
CA ASP A 251 53.16 17.76 -6.34
C ASP A 251 54.48 17.11 -5.93
N MET A 252 55.59 17.50 -6.58
CA MET A 252 56.91 16.99 -6.23
C MET A 252 57.32 17.39 -4.80
N MET A 253 57.03 18.62 -4.38
CA MET A 253 57.25 19.10 -3.01
C MET A 253 56.40 18.33 -1.99
N GLN A 254 55.09 18.20 -2.20
CA GLN A 254 54.20 17.44 -1.31
C GLN A 254 54.62 15.97 -1.19
N ARG A 255 55.12 15.37 -2.27
CA ARG A 255 55.62 13.99 -2.28
C ARG A 255 56.95 13.85 -1.53
N LEU A 256 57.84 14.84 -1.64
CA LEU A 256 59.08 14.90 -0.85
C LEU A 256 58.81 15.14 0.64
N GLU A 257 57.85 16.00 0.97
CA GLU A 257 57.36 16.19 2.35
C GLU A 257 56.76 14.89 2.91
N PHE A 258 55.90 14.20 2.16
CA PHE A 258 55.37 12.90 2.56
C PHE A 258 56.48 11.87 2.85
N TYR A 259 57.47 11.74 1.95
CA TYR A 259 58.60 10.82 2.20
C TYR A 259 59.45 11.27 3.38
N ARG A 260 59.64 12.57 3.59
CA ARG A 260 60.34 13.11 4.77
C ARG A 260 59.62 12.74 6.06
N THR A 261 58.33 13.08 6.20
CA THR A 261 57.56 12.79 7.41
C THR A 261 57.51 11.29 7.69
N ASN A 262 57.32 10.46 6.66
CA ASN A 262 57.29 9.00 6.81
C ASN A 262 58.67 8.44 7.25
N THR A 263 59.77 9.05 6.80
CA THR A 263 61.13 8.70 7.27
C THR A 263 61.37 9.17 8.70
N GLU A 264 60.91 10.36 9.08
CA GLU A 264 60.97 10.87 10.46
C GLU A 264 60.15 9.98 11.42
N THR A 265 58.94 9.55 11.02
CA THR A 265 58.11 8.60 11.79
C THR A 265 58.78 7.22 11.90
N LEU A 266 59.41 6.72 10.83
CA LEU A 266 60.16 5.46 10.88
C LEU A 266 61.36 5.56 11.83
N GLY A 267 62.05 6.70 11.86
CA GLY A 267 63.11 6.97 12.84
C GLY A 267 62.61 6.90 14.29
N GLN A 268 61.51 7.58 14.60
CA GLN A 268 60.89 7.54 15.93
C GLN A 268 60.49 6.12 16.35
N ASN A 269 59.91 5.32 15.44
CA ASN A 269 59.56 3.92 15.71
C ASN A 269 60.80 3.04 15.98
N LEU A 270 61.92 3.31 15.30
CA LEU A 270 63.19 2.61 15.55
C LEU A 270 63.81 3.02 16.89
N GLU A 271 63.75 4.30 17.27
CA GLU A 271 64.16 4.79 18.59
C GLU A 271 63.27 4.24 19.73
N GLU A 272 61.98 4.00 19.49
CA GLU A 272 61.09 3.34 20.45
C GLU A 272 61.40 1.85 20.59
N MET A 273 61.68 1.17 19.48
CA MET A 273 62.12 -0.23 19.50
C MET A 273 63.48 -0.38 20.18
N GLU A 274 64.43 0.54 19.94
CA GLU A 274 65.73 0.55 20.61
C GLU A 274 65.60 0.85 22.11
N ARG A 275 64.74 1.79 22.51
CA ARG A 275 64.39 2.02 23.93
C ARG A 275 63.79 0.77 24.57
N ALA A 276 62.85 0.10 23.91
CA ALA A 276 62.25 -1.14 24.41
C ALA A 276 63.29 -2.27 24.56
N LEU A 277 64.21 -2.42 23.59
CA LEU A 277 65.32 -3.37 23.69
C LEU A 277 66.28 -3.04 24.84
N HIS A 278 66.55 -1.76 25.12
CA HIS A 278 67.32 -1.35 26.29
C HIS A 278 66.58 -1.64 27.61
N THR A 279 65.26 -1.43 27.68
CA THR A 279 64.45 -1.84 28.85
C THR A 279 64.53 -3.35 29.06
N ILE A 280 64.35 -4.16 28.02
CA ILE A 280 64.47 -5.62 28.09
C ILE A 280 65.88 -6.05 28.53
N GLN A 281 66.94 -5.38 28.07
CA GLN A 281 68.31 -5.65 28.54
C GLN A 281 68.54 -5.25 30.00
N GLN A 282 67.84 -4.24 30.51
CA GLN A 282 67.89 -3.88 31.94
C GLN A 282 67.11 -4.88 32.80
N GLU A 283 65.94 -5.33 32.35
CA GLU A 283 65.10 -6.33 33.03
C GLU A 283 65.72 -7.72 33.08
N LEU A 284 66.40 -8.14 32.00
CA LEU A 284 67.18 -9.40 31.96
C LEU A 284 68.49 -9.33 32.74
N GLY A 285 68.92 -8.12 33.14
CA GLY A 285 70.15 -7.87 33.87
C GLY A 285 71.43 -8.15 33.08
N PRO A 286 72.61 -7.92 33.70
CA PRO A 286 73.90 -8.23 33.09
C PRO A 286 74.12 -9.75 33.08
N MET A 287 73.60 -10.43 32.04
CA MET A 287 73.82 -11.85 31.77
C MET A 287 75.32 -12.20 31.89
N GLY A 288 75.63 -13.06 32.86
CA GLY A 288 76.99 -13.24 33.38
C GLY A 288 77.97 -13.83 32.35
N ARG A 289 79.23 -13.39 32.45
CA ARG A 289 80.37 -14.09 31.84
C ARG A 289 80.66 -15.37 32.64
N GLU A 290 80.22 -16.53 32.19
CA GLU A 290 80.70 -17.81 32.73
C GLU A 290 80.99 -18.85 31.63
N SER A 291 81.94 -19.75 31.94
CA SER A 291 82.46 -20.87 31.13
C SER A 291 83.21 -20.55 29.82
N GLU A 292 84.53 -20.75 29.91
CA GLU A 292 85.44 -21.07 28.81
C GLU A 292 85.10 -22.50 28.27
N CYS A 293 85.63 -23.06 27.17
CA CYS A 293 87.04 -23.21 26.77
C CYS A 293 87.13 -23.74 25.28
N PRO A 294 88.27 -24.15 24.67
CA PRO A 294 88.79 -23.35 23.55
C PRO A 294 89.23 -24.11 22.26
N VAL A 295 89.27 -23.40 21.12
CA VAL A 295 90.16 -23.71 19.98
C VAL A 295 90.78 -22.43 19.41
N LYS A 296 92.02 -22.54 18.91
CA LYS A 296 92.89 -21.45 18.36
C LYS A 296 92.40 -21.03 16.95
N ALA A 297 92.77 -19.88 16.35
CA ALA A 297 93.98 -19.06 16.49
C ALA A 297 93.83 -17.60 15.98
N ALA A 298 94.79 -16.74 16.38
CA ALA A 298 95.42 -15.58 15.69
C ALA A 298 94.67 -14.70 14.64
N ALA A 299 94.91 -13.38 14.53
CA ALA A 299 95.63 -12.39 15.37
C ALA A 299 95.41 -10.93 14.85
N CYS A 300 95.89 -9.95 15.63
CA CYS A 300 96.26 -8.56 15.26
C CYS A 300 95.19 -7.49 14.94
N ALA A 301 95.20 -6.47 15.82
CA ALA A 301 95.30 -5.03 15.50
C ALA A 301 94.11 -4.26 14.88
N LYS A 302 93.31 -3.68 15.77
CA LYS A 302 92.72 -2.32 15.67
C LYS A 302 93.87 -1.26 15.70
N PRO A 303 93.71 0.00 15.21
CA PRO A 303 92.69 0.94 15.69
C PRO A 303 91.96 1.81 14.65
N SER A 304 90.95 2.51 15.17
CA SER A 304 90.04 3.45 14.53
C SER A 304 90.68 4.77 14.09
N HIS A 305 90.09 5.41 13.08
CA HIS A 305 89.73 6.83 13.20
C HIS A 305 88.41 7.15 12.46
N SER A 306 87.92 8.37 12.63
CA SER A 306 86.53 8.82 12.40
C SER A 306 86.45 10.06 11.51
N VAL A 307 85.21 10.57 11.31
CA VAL A 307 84.87 11.94 10.80
C VAL A 307 84.81 12.12 9.27
N CYS A 308 83.58 12.03 8.75
CA CYS A 308 82.84 13.07 8.01
C CYS A 308 83.13 13.45 6.52
N GLU A 309 82.02 13.57 5.79
CA GLU A 309 81.67 14.57 4.74
C GLU A 309 82.23 14.58 3.30
N LYS A 310 81.27 14.87 2.40
CA LYS A 310 81.33 15.64 1.13
C LYS A 310 81.83 15.00 -0.19
N SER A 311 80.91 15.09 -1.17
CA SER A 311 80.95 14.95 -2.64
C SER A 311 81.97 15.92 -3.32
N PRO A 312 82.17 16.00 -4.69
CA PRO A 312 81.28 15.52 -5.77
C PRO A 312 81.86 15.11 -7.18
N ALA A 313 80.99 14.48 -7.99
CA ALA A 313 80.76 14.68 -9.44
C ALA A 313 81.75 14.24 -10.56
N ARG A 314 81.19 14.17 -11.79
CA ARG A 314 81.75 13.93 -13.15
C ARG A 314 81.92 12.44 -13.54
N LYS A 315 81.26 11.94 -14.61
CA LYS A 315 81.44 12.11 -16.09
C LYS A 315 82.72 11.42 -16.61
N SER A 316 82.78 10.72 -17.74
CA SER A 316 81.88 10.62 -18.92
C SER A 316 82.13 9.35 -19.79
N MET A 317 81.31 9.15 -20.84
CA MET A 317 81.58 8.36 -22.08
C MET A 317 81.72 6.81 -21.98
N SER A 318 81.51 5.99 -23.03
CA SER A 318 80.61 6.07 -24.22
C SER A 318 80.75 4.79 -25.10
N TYR A 319 79.70 4.32 -25.79
CA TYR A 319 79.61 4.26 -27.28
C TYR A 319 78.38 3.49 -27.81
N SER A 320 78.22 3.43 -29.14
CA SER A 320 76.95 3.24 -29.86
C SER A 320 76.91 2.00 -30.79
N ARG A 321 75.70 1.62 -31.21
CA ARG A 321 75.37 0.67 -32.31
C ARG A 321 75.91 1.15 -33.69
N PRO A 322 76.13 0.27 -34.70
CA PRO A 322 75.06 -0.43 -35.46
C PRO A 322 75.34 -1.97 -35.58
N SER A 323 75.08 -2.81 -36.63
CA SER A 323 74.49 -2.64 -37.98
C SER A 323 73.92 -3.95 -38.63
N VAL A 324 72.96 -3.76 -39.55
CA VAL A 324 72.66 -4.45 -40.84
C VAL A 324 73.05 -5.94 -41.12
N ALA A 325 72.05 -6.83 -41.05
CA ALA A 325 71.35 -7.60 -42.13
C ALA A 325 71.96 -8.69 -43.07
N GLN A 326 71.05 -9.62 -43.48
CA GLN A 326 70.84 -10.33 -44.77
C GLN A 326 71.54 -11.69 -45.15
N GLY A 327 70.80 -12.53 -45.92
CA GLY A 327 71.13 -13.89 -46.44
C GLY A 327 70.31 -15.00 -45.75
N ARG A 328 69.37 -15.80 -46.32
CA ARG A 328 69.20 -16.54 -47.61
C ARG A 328 70.32 -17.58 -47.87
N ALA A 329 70.06 -18.86 -48.18
CA ALA A 329 68.82 -19.69 -48.29
C ALA A 329 69.18 -21.18 -48.00
N SER A 330 68.27 -22.15 -47.79
CA SER A 330 67.63 -23.01 -48.83
C SER A 330 67.25 -24.39 -48.20
N THR A 331 66.41 -25.33 -48.70
CA THR A 331 65.08 -25.36 -49.38
C THR A 331 64.54 -26.83 -49.41
N PHE A 332 63.27 -27.09 -49.02
CA PHE A 332 62.43 -28.31 -49.29
C PHE A 332 62.82 -29.68 -48.66
N CYS A 333 61.95 -30.70 -48.50
CA CYS A 333 60.47 -30.90 -48.58
C CYS A 333 59.96 -31.37 -47.19
N ASP A 334 58.70 -31.32 -46.71
CA ASP A 334 57.31 -31.30 -47.24
C ASP A 334 56.66 -32.68 -47.57
N MET A 335 55.32 -32.77 -47.42
CA MET A 335 54.36 -33.90 -47.58
C MET A 335 53.76 -34.56 -46.30
N SER A 336 52.79 -33.86 -45.70
CA SER A 336 51.35 -34.21 -45.56
C SER A 336 50.79 -35.64 -45.24
N GLU A 337 49.60 -35.62 -44.60
CA GLU A 337 48.50 -36.62 -44.56
C GLU A 337 48.41 -37.76 -43.50
N SER A 338 47.42 -37.59 -42.61
CA SER A 338 46.27 -38.51 -42.37
C SER A 338 46.42 -39.93 -41.79
N CYS A 339 46.08 -40.02 -40.49
CA CYS A 339 45.30 -41.07 -39.80
C CYS A 339 44.28 -41.86 -40.66
N PRO A 340 43.82 -43.10 -40.31
CA PRO A 340 43.08 -43.36 -39.04
C PRO A 340 43.06 -44.81 -38.46
N LEU A 341 42.14 -45.05 -37.51
CA LEU A 341 41.74 -46.30 -36.82
C LEU A 341 42.68 -46.86 -35.70
N ARG A 342 42.18 -47.50 -34.63
CA ARG A 342 40.87 -47.38 -33.93
C ARG A 342 40.95 -48.01 -32.51
N GLU A 343 39.95 -47.66 -31.70
CA GLU A 343 39.24 -48.43 -30.64
C GLU A 343 39.48 -49.96 -30.52
N SER A 344 39.31 -50.63 -29.36
CA SER A 344 39.06 -50.21 -27.95
C SER A 344 38.99 -51.45 -27.02
N VAL A 345 38.61 -51.24 -25.74
CA VAL A 345 38.17 -52.22 -24.71
C VAL A 345 39.24 -53.19 -24.13
N ALA A 346 38.97 -53.61 -22.89
CA ALA A 346 39.60 -54.71 -22.14
C ALA A 346 38.44 -55.59 -21.58
N PRO A 347 38.63 -56.56 -20.66
CA PRO A 347 39.79 -57.37 -20.30
C PRO A 347 39.50 -58.89 -20.43
N SER A 348 40.38 -59.73 -19.86
CA SER A 348 40.13 -61.09 -19.34
C SER A 348 40.39 -62.34 -20.22
N THR A 349 40.72 -63.43 -19.49
CA THR A 349 40.61 -64.87 -19.83
C THR A 349 41.64 -65.54 -20.76
N THR A 350 42.54 -66.32 -20.12
CA THR A 350 43.01 -67.67 -20.50
C THR A 350 43.45 -68.03 -21.94
N CYS A 351 44.69 -68.53 -22.09
CA CYS A 351 44.98 -69.79 -22.82
C CYS A 351 46.39 -70.35 -22.45
N PRO A 352 46.73 -71.63 -22.76
CA PRO A 352 47.83 -72.35 -22.08
C PRO A 352 48.86 -73.09 -22.97
N LEU A 353 49.85 -73.69 -22.28
CA LEU A 353 50.56 -74.96 -22.63
C LEU A 353 51.71 -74.93 -23.67
N ARG A 354 52.58 -75.95 -23.54
CA ARG A 354 53.70 -76.40 -24.42
C ARG A 354 55.00 -75.52 -24.34
N GLU A 355 56.21 -76.08 -24.35
CA GLU A 355 56.60 -77.51 -24.29
C GLU A 355 57.98 -77.81 -23.67
N SER A 356 58.20 -79.09 -23.43
CA SER A 356 59.42 -79.73 -22.89
C SER A 356 60.70 -79.44 -23.65
N VAL A 357 61.79 -79.19 -22.91
CA VAL A 357 63.15 -79.66 -23.26
C VAL A 357 63.77 -80.29 -22.01
N ALA A 358 64.31 -81.51 -22.13
CA ALA A 358 64.92 -82.26 -21.04
C ALA A 358 66.41 -81.90 -20.83
N PRO A 359 66.98 -82.12 -19.63
CA PRO A 359 68.42 -81.96 -19.42
C PRO A 359 69.20 -83.03 -20.20
N ALA A 360 70.12 -82.59 -21.06
CA ALA A 360 70.95 -83.45 -21.89
C ALA A 360 72.06 -84.13 -21.08
N VAL A 361 71.75 -85.28 -20.47
CA VAL A 361 72.76 -86.18 -19.86
C VAL A 361 73.65 -86.74 -20.97
N CYS A 362 74.96 -86.45 -20.92
CA CYS A 362 75.91 -86.89 -21.94
C CYS A 362 76.47 -88.28 -21.57
N PRO A 363 76.18 -89.36 -22.34
CA PRO A 363 76.44 -90.72 -21.90
C PRO A 363 77.86 -91.20 -22.24
N LYS A 364 78.89 -90.55 -21.69
CA LYS A 364 80.30 -90.98 -21.85
C LYS A 364 81.13 -91.07 -20.56
N ASP A 365 80.69 -90.44 -19.48
CA ASP A 365 81.48 -90.41 -18.24
C ASP A 365 81.44 -91.72 -17.44
N GLY A 366 80.53 -92.65 -17.74
CA GLY A 366 80.40 -93.92 -17.01
C GLY A 366 81.62 -94.85 -17.07
N GLU A 367 82.41 -94.78 -18.14
CA GLU A 367 83.70 -95.49 -18.26
C GLU A 367 84.87 -94.60 -17.89
N ALA A 368 84.87 -93.32 -18.32
CA ALA A 368 85.91 -92.36 -17.98
C ALA A 368 86.03 -92.14 -16.46
N GLN A 369 84.91 -92.13 -15.73
CA GLN A 369 84.90 -91.96 -14.27
C GLN A 369 85.26 -93.26 -13.53
N LYS A 370 85.02 -94.44 -14.12
CA LYS A 370 85.58 -95.71 -13.62
C LYS A 370 87.10 -95.76 -13.81
N GLN A 371 87.59 -95.39 -14.99
CA GLN A 371 89.01 -95.25 -15.26
C GLN A 371 89.65 -94.21 -14.33
N TYR A 372 89.03 -93.04 -14.15
CA TYR A 372 89.49 -92.02 -13.20
C TYR A 372 89.51 -92.53 -11.76
N THR A 373 88.48 -93.27 -11.31
CA THR A 373 88.44 -93.84 -9.95
C THR A 373 89.52 -94.91 -9.76
N MET A 374 89.72 -95.77 -10.75
CA MET A 374 90.78 -96.78 -10.75
C MET A 374 92.18 -96.12 -10.78
N LEU A 375 92.36 -95.08 -11.59
CA LEU A 375 93.61 -94.32 -11.67
C LEU A 375 93.87 -93.51 -10.40
N LEU A 376 92.83 -93.04 -9.71
CA LEU A 376 92.93 -92.39 -8.39
C LEU A 376 93.25 -93.40 -7.28
N GLN A 377 92.77 -94.64 -7.39
CA GLN A 377 93.16 -95.75 -6.52
C GLN A 377 94.60 -96.21 -6.79
N GLU A 378 95.04 -96.31 -8.05
CA GLU A 378 96.45 -96.53 -8.38
C GLU A 378 97.33 -95.36 -7.94
N TYR A 379 96.90 -94.12 -8.12
CA TYR A 379 97.64 -92.92 -7.69
C TYR A 379 97.78 -92.86 -6.17
N THR A 380 96.72 -93.16 -5.40
CA THR A 380 96.81 -93.24 -3.93
C THR A 380 97.64 -94.42 -3.48
N LYS A 381 97.52 -95.60 -4.13
CA LYS A 381 98.39 -96.75 -3.87
C LYS A 381 99.87 -96.43 -4.16
N LYS A 382 100.17 -95.80 -5.30
CA LYS A 382 101.53 -95.34 -5.66
C LYS A 382 102.01 -94.23 -4.74
N THR A 383 101.13 -93.37 -4.23
CA THR A 383 101.46 -92.38 -3.20
C THR A 383 101.84 -93.08 -1.89
N THR A 384 101.15 -94.17 -1.49
CA THR A 384 101.54 -94.97 -0.31
C THR A 384 102.81 -95.80 -0.53
N GLU A 385 103.02 -96.38 -1.72
CA GLU A 385 104.26 -97.08 -2.09
C GLU A 385 105.45 -96.10 -2.10
N CYS A 386 105.30 -94.90 -2.68
CA CYS A 386 106.30 -93.83 -2.60
C CYS A 386 106.54 -93.38 -1.16
N ARG A 387 105.50 -93.20 -0.33
CA ARG A 387 105.67 -92.84 1.09
C ARG A 387 106.46 -93.92 1.86
N GLN A 388 106.18 -95.20 1.60
CA GLN A 388 106.93 -96.33 2.18
C GLN A 388 108.37 -96.43 1.65
N LEU A 389 108.62 -96.09 0.39
CA LEU A 389 109.97 -95.99 -0.18
C LEU A 389 110.74 -94.80 0.42
N CYS A 390 110.09 -93.66 0.65
CA CYS A 390 110.67 -92.52 1.36
C CYS A 390 110.97 -92.85 2.83
N GLU A 391 110.08 -93.56 3.54
CA GLU A 391 110.38 -94.05 4.90
C GLU A 391 111.56 -95.04 4.91
N ARG A 392 111.68 -95.91 3.90
CA ARG A 392 112.82 -96.81 3.75
C ARG A 392 114.12 -96.07 3.45
N LEU A 393 114.08 -95.03 2.62
CA LEU A 393 115.23 -94.15 2.35
C LEU A 393 115.64 -93.37 3.60
N ALA A 394 114.69 -92.75 4.31
CA ALA A 394 114.94 -92.05 5.56
C ALA A 394 115.55 -92.97 6.65
N LYS A 395 115.14 -94.24 6.69
CA LYS A 395 115.72 -95.25 7.60
C LYS A 395 117.05 -95.84 7.09
N ALA A 396 117.42 -95.62 5.83
CA ALA A 396 118.72 -96.02 5.27
C ALA A 396 119.76 -94.89 5.29
N GLN A 397 119.33 -93.62 5.35
CA GLN A 397 120.18 -92.43 5.50
C GLN A 397 120.34 -91.98 6.96
N ALA A 398 119.88 -92.79 7.93
CA ALA A 398 120.04 -92.54 9.36
C ALA A 398 121.45 -92.92 9.88
N GLY A 399 122.49 -92.43 9.19
CA GLY A 399 123.86 -92.40 9.71
C GLY A 399 124.12 -91.06 10.41
N PRO A 400 124.91 -91.02 11.50
CA PRO A 400 125.33 -89.77 12.13
C PRO A 400 126.49 -89.15 11.34
N GLU A 401 126.18 -88.55 10.19
CA GLU A 401 127.07 -87.55 9.59
C GLU A 401 126.73 -86.20 10.24
N ASP A 402 127.75 -85.51 10.79
CA ASP A 402 127.59 -84.15 11.28
C ASP A 402 127.12 -83.25 10.13
N PRO A 403 126.18 -82.31 10.37
CA PRO A 403 125.56 -81.53 9.30
C PRO A 403 126.64 -80.77 8.52
N THR A 404 126.76 -81.09 7.24
CA THR A 404 127.72 -80.42 6.36
C THR A 404 127.34 -78.93 6.24
N PRO A 405 128.27 -78.01 5.94
CA PRO A 405 127.90 -76.62 5.70
C PRO A 405 126.82 -76.49 4.63
N GLU A 406 126.84 -77.38 3.61
CA GLU A 406 125.83 -77.47 2.55
C GLU A 406 124.43 -77.80 3.08
N ASP A 407 124.29 -78.65 4.10
CA ASP A 407 122.99 -78.93 4.75
C ASP A 407 122.43 -77.71 5.49
N THR A 408 123.30 -76.94 6.15
CA THR A 408 122.88 -75.71 6.84
C THR A 408 122.45 -74.61 5.87
N GLU A 409 123.18 -74.46 4.75
CA GLU A 409 122.79 -73.58 3.64
C GLU A 409 121.46 -74.05 3.00
N ARG A 410 121.31 -75.35 2.79
CA ARG A 410 120.09 -75.95 2.24
C ARG A 410 118.87 -75.73 3.12
N GLU A 411 119.00 -75.77 4.45
CA GLU A 411 117.88 -75.49 5.37
C GLU A 411 117.55 -73.99 5.41
N LEU A 412 118.55 -73.11 5.35
CA LEU A 412 118.33 -71.66 5.20
C LEU A 412 117.62 -71.33 3.89
N LEU A 413 118.01 -71.98 2.78
CA LEU A 413 117.35 -71.85 1.48
C LEU A 413 115.92 -72.40 1.51
N LYS A 414 115.66 -73.56 2.13
CA LYS A 414 114.29 -74.06 2.36
C LYS A 414 113.45 -73.04 3.14
N LYS A 415 113.99 -72.50 4.23
CA LYS A 415 113.30 -71.50 5.06
C LYS A 415 112.95 -70.25 4.25
N ARG A 416 113.90 -69.72 3.47
CA ARG A 416 113.62 -68.55 2.60
C ARG A 416 112.64 -68.87 1.48
N CYS A 417 112.66 -70.10 0.95
CA CYS A 417 111.62 -70.56 0.00
C CYS A 417 110.24 -70.68 0.65
N SER A 418 110.14 -71.10 1.92
CA SER A 418 108.87 -71.07 2.67
C SER A 418 108.39 -69.64 2.85
N GLU A 419 109.23 -68.75 3.38
CA GLU A 419 108.89 -67.33 3.56
C GLU A 419 108.40 -66.68 2.25
N LEU A 420 109.04 -66.97 1.12
CA LEU A 420 108.61 -66.49 -0.20
C LEU A 420 107.31 -67.12 -0.73
N LEU A 421 106.92 -68.31 -0.24
CA LEU A 421 105.62 -68.94 -0.53
C LEU A 421 104.52 -68.39 0.40
N ASP A 422 104.85 -68.15 1.66
CA ASP A 422 103.96 -67.53 2.65
C ASP A 422 103.65 -66.08 2.24
N GLU A 423 104.67 -65.27 1.93
CA GLU A 423 104.55 -63.93 1.31
C GLU A 423 103.66 -63.98 0.04
N GLN A 424 103.82 -65.01 -0.81
CA GLN A 424 103.04 -65.19 -2.04
C GLN A 424 101.56 -65.52 -1.78
N ASP A 425 101.25 -66.31 -0.74
CA ASP A 425 99.87 -66.61 -0.38
C ASP A 425 99.20 -65.46 0.38
N GLU A 426 99.94 -64.65 1.16
CA GLU A 426 99.44 -63.36 1.68
C GLU A 426 99.04 -62.42 0.54
N PHE A 427 99.89 -62.24 -0.48
CA PHE A 427 99.52 -61.44 -1.65
C PHE A 427 98.30 -62.00 -2.40
N ARG A 428 98.13 -63.32 -2.48
CA ARG A 428 96.92 -63.94 -3.05
C ARG A 428 95.68 -63.69 -2.22
N VAL A 429 95.76 -63.67 -0.88
CA VAL A 429 94.65 -63.30 0.00
C VAL A 429 94.28 -61.84 -0.21
N LEU A 430 95.25 -60.93 -0.16
CA LEU A 430 95.03 -59.49 -0.37
C LEU A 430 94.39 -59.18 -1.73
N ILE A 431 94.79 -59.87 -2.80
CA ILE A 431 94.18 -59.72 -4.14
C ILE A 431 92.71 -60.17 -4.14
N ARG A 432 92.36 -61.27 -3.44
CA ARG A 432 90.97 -61.73 -3.30
C ARG A 432 90.13 -60.75 -2.48
N GLU A 433 90.69 -60.19 -1.41
CA GLU A 433 90.02 -59.20 -0.56
C GLU A 433 89.77 -57.90 -1.33
N GLN A 434 90.76 -57.40 -2.07
CA GLN A 434 90.60 -56.22 -2.93
C GLN A 434 89.58 -56.46 -4.06
N ALA A 435 89.58 -57.64 -4.69
CA ALA A 435 88.56 -58.01 -5.67
C ALA A 435 87.14 -58.02 -5.04
N THR A 436 87.01 -58.62 -3.85
CA THR A 436 85.75 -58.67 -3.10
C THR A 436 85.28 -57.25 -2.74
N GLN A 437 86.15 -56.37 -2.25
CA GLN A 437 85.83 -54.98 -1.93
C GLN A 437 85.40 -54.18 -3.18
N LEU A 438 86.00 -54.44 -4.34
CA LEU A 438 85.62 -53.82 -5.61
C LEU A 438 84.24 -54.29 -6.07
N ASP A 439 83.90 -55.57 -5.92
CA ASP A 439 82.57 -56.09 -6.24
C ASP A 439 81.49 -55.62 -5.24
N ASP A 440 81.84 -55.52 -3.96
CA ASP A 440 80.99 -54.90 -2.93
C ASP A 440 80.72 -53.42 -3.25
N TYR A 441 81.74 -52.67 -3.69
CA TYR A 441 81.59 -51.28 -4.14
C TYR A 441 80.73 -51.17 -5.41
N ARG A 442 80.93 -52.05 -6.40
CA ARG A 442 80.10 -52.13 -7.61
C ARG A 442 78.64 -52.41 -7.28
N ALA A 443 78.36 -53.36 -6.38
CA ALA A 443 77.01 -53.70 -5.95
C ALA A 443 76.32 -52.51 -5.24
N ARG A 444 77.03 -51.84 -4.32
CA ARG A 444 76.53 -50.64 -3.62
C ARG A 444 76.29 -49.47 -4.59
N TYR A 445 77.18 -49.28 -5.56
CA TYR A 445 77.04 -48.25 -6.61
C TYR A 445 75.80 -48.51 -7.49
N LEU A 446 75.61 -49.74 -7.97
CA LEU A 446 74.45 -50.12 -8.78
C LEU A 446 73.13 -49.99 -8.00
N ALA A 447 73.10 -50.38 -6.73
CA ALA A 447 71.93 -50.19 -5.87
C ALA A 447 71.59 -48.70 -5.65
N ALA A 448 72.60 -47.86 -5.42
CA ALA A 448 72.42 -46.40 -5.31
C ALA A 448 71.96 -45.78 -6.64
N GLN A 449 72.49 -46.24 -7.78
CA GLN A 449 72.08 -45.79 -9.11
C GLN A 449 70.62 -46.16 -9.40
N GLN A 450 70.18 -47.38 -9.06
CA GLN A 450 68.78 -47.78 -9.16
C GLN A 450 67.89 -46.88 -8.28
N GLN A 451 68.28 -46.64 -7.02
CA GLN A 451 67.51 -45.79 -6.11
C GLN A 451 67.36 -44.35 -6.64
N VAL A 452 68.38 -43.79 -7.30
CA VAL A 452 68.31 -42.47 -7.93
C VAL A 452 67.33 -42.44 -9.10
N GLU A 453 67.31 -43.45 -9.97
CA GLU A 453 66.34 -43.51 -11.08
C GLU A 453 64.90 -43.78 -10.59
N GLU A 454 64.71 -44.58 -9.53
CA GLU A 454 63.42 -44.74 -8.86
C GLU A 454 62.91 -43.42 -8.25
N GLN A 455 63.78 -42.69 -7.54
CA GLN A 455 63.45 -41.35 -7.02
C GLN A 455 63.15 -40.35 -8.14
N ARG A 456 63.90 -40.40 -9.25
CA ARG A 456 63.66 -39.57 -10.45
C ARG A 456 62.28 -39.84 -11.06
N LEU A 457 61.86 -41.11 -11.13
CA LEU A 457 60.53 -41.49 -11.60
C LEU A 457 59.43 -41.01 -10.64
N GLN A 458 59.64 -41.13 -9.33
CA GLN A 458 58.73 -40.59 -8.30
C GLN A 458 58.61 -39.06 -8.41
N MET A 459 59.72 -38.34 -8.54
CA MET A 459 59.73 -36.89 -8.75
C MET A 459 59.03 -36.48 -10.05
N SER A 460 59.20 -37.22 -11.13
CA SER A 460 58.48 -36.99 -12.39
C SER A 460 56.96 -37.15 -12.21
N LYS A 461 56.53 -38.22 -11.51
CA LYS A 461 55.11 -38.44 -11.16
C LYS A 461 54.53 -37.29 -10.32
N LEU A 462 55.28 -36.82 -9.32
CA LEU A 462 54.89 -35.67 -8.48
C LEU A 462 54.80 -34.35 -9.26
N GLN A 463 55.73 -34.10 -10.19
CA GLN A 463 55.68 -32.93 -11.07
C GLN A 463 54.44 -32.97 -11.99
N VAL A 464 54.06 -34.14 -12.50
CA VAL A 464 52.84 -34.31 -13.31
C VAL A 464 51.57 -34.08 -12.47
N THR A 465 51.52 -34.57 -11.23
CA THR A 465 50.36 -34.30 -10.34
C THR A 465 50.27 -32.84 -9.94
N ASN A 466 51.39 -32.17 -9.63
CA ASN A 466 51.40 -30.75 -9.29
C ASN A 466 50.92 -29.90 -10.47
N ARG A 467 51.44 -30.13 -11.68
CA ARG A 467 50.96 -29.46 -12.92
C ARG A 467 49.47 -29.68 -13.20
N ARG A 468 48.88 -30.79 -12.74
CA ARG A 468 47.42 -31.02 -12.84
C ARG A 468 46.65 -30.21 -11.80
N VAL A 469 47.11 -30.19 -10.56
CA VAL A 469 46.52 -29.41 -9.46
C VAL A 469 46.62 -27.90 -9.72
N GLU A 470 47.77 -27.42 -10.19
CA GLU A 470 47.97 -26.04 -10.65
C GLU A 470 46.96 -25.63 -11.72
N LYS A 471 46.74 -26.48 -12.74
CA LYS A 471 45.74 -26.22 -13.79
C LYS A 471 44.31 -26.19 -13.24
N GLN A 472 43.98 -27.06 -12.29
CA GLN A 472 42.67 -27.07 -11.63
C GLN A 472 42.45 -25.79 -10.80
N ILE A 473 43.41 -25.42 -9.93
CA ILE A 473 43.33 -24.22 -9.11
C ILE A 473 43.18 -22.96 -9.99
N ASN A 474 43.96 -22.83 -11.06
CA ASN A 474 43.83 -21.71 -11.99
C ASN A 474 42.46 -21.68 -12.70
N PHE A 475 41.89 -22.83 -13.07
CA PHE A 475 40.55 -22.92 -13.65
C PHE A 475 39.44 -22.53 -12.66
N GLU A 476 39.55 -22.95 -11.41
CA GLU A 476 38.62 -22.57 -10.34
C GLU A 476 38.70 -21.07 -10.02
N ILE A 477 39.92 -20.51 -9.97
CA ILE A 477 40.14 -19.05 -9.85
C ILE A 477 39.46 -18.29 -11.01
N GLU A 478 39.59 -18.74 -12.25
CA GLU A 478 38.93 -18.10 -13.39
C GLU A 478 37.40 -18.25 -13.36
N GLN A 479 36.84 -19.36 -12.86
CA GLN A 479 35.40 -19.45 -12.60
C GLN A 479 34.95 -18.45 -11.53
N ILE A 480 35.70 -18.32 -10.45
CA ILE A 480 35.39 -17.40 -9.34
C ILE A 480 35.46 -15.94 -9.85
N LYS A 481 36.48 -15.56 -10.60
CA LYS A 481 36.59 -14.24 -11.25
C LYS A 481 35.38 -13.93 -12.13
N ARG A 482 34.94 -14.86 -12.99
CA ARG A 482 33.74 -14.68 -13.84
C ARG A 482 32.49 -14.45 -12.99
N LYS A 483 32.24 -15.30 -11.98
CA LYS A 483 31.10 -15.15 -11.05
C LYS A 483 31.09 -13.78 -10.35
N PHE A 484 32.26 -13.27 -9.93
CA PHE A 484 32.38 -11.92 -9.38
C PHE A 484 32.15 -10.82 -10.43
N GLN A 485 32.74 -10.91 -11.61
CA GLN A 485 32.54 -9.93 -12.70
C GLN A 485 31.08 -9.86 -13.14
N ASP A 486 30.40 -11.00 -13.26
CA ASP A 486 28.98 -11.04 -13.61
C ASP A 486 28.12 -10.52 -12.47
N LYS A 487 28.40 -10.85 -11.21
CA LYS A 487 27.67 -10.26 -10.08
C LYS A 487 27.89 -8.75 -9.98
N LEU A 488 29.10 -8.25 -10.27
CA LEU A 488 29.38 -6.82 -10.37
C LEU A 488 28.57 -6.15 -11.47
N ARG A 489 28.52 -6.73 -12.69
CA ARG A 489 27.67 -6.24 -13.80
C ARG A 489 26.20 -6.14 -13.39
N HIS A 490 25.67 -7.14 -12.69
CA HIS A 490 24.29 -7.11 -12.18
C HIS A 490 24.07 -6.07 -11.07
N LEU A 491 25.11 -5.69 -10.31
CA LEU A 491 25.04 -4.67 -9.26
C LEU A 491 25.26 -3.24 -9.80
N THR A 492 26.02 -3.06 -10.88
CA THR A 492 26.33 -1.77 -11.51
C THR A 492 25.14 -0.84 -11.78
N PRO A 493 23.95 -1.30 -12.25
CA PRO A 493 22.84 -0.39 -12.55
C PRO A 493 22.05 0.08 -11.32
N TYR A 494 22.13 -0.59 -10.16
CA TYR A 494 21.28 -0.28 -9.01
C TYR A 494 21.44 1.13 -8.44
N PRO A 495 22.64 1.73 -8.34
CA PRO A 495 22.78 3.13 -7.90
C PRO A 495 22.01 4.11 -8.77
N ARG A 496 22.08 3.96 -10.11
CA ARG A 496 21.33 4.81 -11.05
C ARG A 496 19.83 4.59 -10.95
N LEU A 497 19.39 3.33 -10.82
CA LEU A 497 17.96 3.04 -10.62
C LEU A 497 17.45 3.63 -9.30
N LEU A 498 18.27 3.68 -8.25
CA LEU A 498 17.94 4.35 -6.99
C LEU A 498 17.89 5.88 -7.15
N GLU A 499 18.84 6.48 -7.87
CA GLU A 499 18.84 7.91 -8.25
C GLU A 499 17.58 8.26 -9.06
N ASP A 500 17.19 7.43 -10.05
CA ASP A 500 15.99 7.59 -10.86
C ASP A 500 14.70 7.51 -10.02
N GLU A 501 14.59 6.54 -9.11
CA GLU A 501 13.40 6.43 -8.22
C GLU A 501 13.36 7.54 -7.16
N GLN A 502 14.51 8.00 -6.66
CA GLN A 502 14.57 9.18 -5.77
C GLN A 502 14.13 10.46 -6.49
N ALA A 503 14.55 10.65 -7.75
CA ALA A 503 14.11 11.78 -8.57
C ALA A 503 12.59 11.74 -8.82
N LYS A 504 12.02 10.57 -9.12
CA LYS A 504 10.56 10.39 -9.27
C LYS A 504 9.81 10.66 -7.96
N ALA A 505 10.32 10.19 -6.82
CA ALA A 505 9.71 10.41 -5.52
C ALA A 505 9.65 11.91 -5.16
N GLU A 506 10.73 12.65 -5.41
CA GLU A 506 10.77 14.09 -5.16
C GLU A 506 9.90 14.88 -6.16
N GLN A 507 9.81 14.46 -7.43
CA GLN A 507 8.84 15.02 -8.40
C GLN A 507 7.39 14.79 -7.97
N LEU A 508 7.05 13.58 -7.50
CA LEU A 508 5.70 13.28 -6.99
C LEU A 508 5.38 14.06 -5.71
N LYS A 509 6.36 14.27 -4.83
CA LYS A 509 6.23 15.13 -3.65
C LYS A 509 5.95 16.58 -4.04
N GLN A 510 6.74 17.17 -4.94
CA GLN A 510 6.51 18.52 -5.45
C GLN A 510 5.14 18.67 -6.14
N SER A 511 4.73 17.67 -6.92
CA SER A 511 3.39 17.63 -7.54
C SER A 511 2.28 17.62 -6.48
N ASN A 512 2.38 16.79 -5.45
CA ASN A 512 1.44 16.78 -4.33
C ASN A 512 1.41 18.13 -3.58
N GLU A 513 2.56 18.74 -3.30
CA GLU A 513 2.65 20.07 -2.67
C GLU A 513 1.93 21.14 -3.51
N THR A 514 2.06 21.11 -4.84
CA THR A 514 1.29 22.03 -5.72
C THR A 514 -0.21 21.76 -5.69
N LEU A 515 -0.63 20.49 -5.70
CA LEU A 515 -2.05 20.11 -5.64
C LEU A 515 -2.70 20.46 -4.29
N PHE A 516 -1.98 20.31 -3.17
CA PHE A 516 -2.45 20.78 -1.87
C PHE A 516 -2.61 22.30 -1.85
N ALA A 517 -1.64 23.06 -2.38
CA ALA A 517 -1.73 24.51 -2.48
C ALA A 517 -2.87 24.98 -3.42
N GLU A 518 -3.27 24.18 -4.42
CA GLU A 518 -4.45 24.41 -5.26
C GLU A 518 -5.74 24.11 -4.52
N LEU A 519 -5.82 22.97 -3.83
CA LEU A 519 -6.97 22.59 -3.01
C LEU A 519 -7.26 23.63 -1.92
N GLU A 520 -6.22 24.15 -1.24
CA GLU A 520 -6.39 25.26 -0.29
C GLU A 520 -6.95 26.53 -0.94
N ARG A 521 -6.48 26.89 -2.15
CA ARG A 521 -6.98 28.05 -2.89
C ARG A 521 -8.44 27.86 -3.28
N SER A 522 -8.82 26.68 -3.76
CA SER A 522 -10.20 26.33 -4.06
C SER A 522 -11.09 26.35 -2.80
N LEU A 523 -10.63 25.82 -1.67
CA LEU A 523 -11.37 25.83 -0.41
C LEU A 523 -11.59 27.27 0.12
N ARG A 524 -10.57 28.14 0.02
CA ARG A 524 -10.71 29.58 0.32
C ARG A 524 -11.73 30.27 -0.60
N GLN A 525 -11.76 29.91 -1.88
CA GLN A 525 -12.76 30.43 -2.84
C GLN A 525 -14.18 29.95 -2.51
N VAL A 526 -14.36 28.64 -2.24
CA VAL A 526 -15.67 28.07 -1.82
C VAL A 526 -16.18 28.79 -0.58
N LYS A 527 -15.36 28.93 0.47
CA LYS A 527 -15.76 29.67 1.68
C LYS A 527 -16.16 31.11 1.38
N THR A 528 -15.41 31.80 0.51
CA THR A 528 -15.75 33.18 0.09
C THR A 528 -17.09 33.26 -0.65
N LEU A 529 -17.49 32.20 -1.36
CA LEU A 529 -18.79 32.10 -2.02
C LEU A 529 -19.91 31.73 -1.03
N GLU A 530 -19.64 30.87 -0.04
CA GLU A 530 -20.55 30.55 1.07
C GLU A 530 -20.86 31.79 1.93
N ASP A 531 -19.83 32.53 2.34
CA ASP A 531 -19.97 33.79 3.09
C ASP A 531 -20.82 34.82 2.32
N ARG A 532 -20.61 34.94 0.99
CA ARG A 532 -21.41 35.81 0.12
C ARG A 532 -22.84 35.30 -0.07
N LEU A 533 -23.05 33.99 -0.20
CA LEU A 533 -24.38 33.39 -0.31
C LEU A 533 -25.17 33.61 0.98
N HIS A 534 -24.53 33.51 2.14
CA HIS A 534 -25.13 33.80 3.44
C HIS A 534 -25.51 35.28 3.58
N GLN A 535 -24.63 36.21 3.18
CA GLN A 535 -24.93 37.64 3.14
C GLN A 535 -26.14 37.95 2.24
N VAL A 536 -26.25 37.32 1.06
CA VAL A 536 -27.40 37.49 0.16
C VAL A 536 -28.69 36.93 0.78
N HIS A 537 -28.64 35.79 1.46
CA HIS A 537 -29.80 35.26 2.19
C HIS A 537 -30.25 36.21 3.30
N VAL A 538 -29.33 36.68 4.16
CA VAL A 538 -29.65 37.62 5.24
C VAL A 538 -30.25 38.93 4.69
N ALA A 539 -29.68 39.47 3.60
CA ALA A 539 -30.23 40.65 2.94
C ALA A 539 -31.65 40.41 2.40
N LYS A 540 -31.90 39.30 1.70
CA LYS A 540 -33.23 38.96 1.16
C LYS A 540 -34.24 38.68 2.27
N ASP A 541 -33.82 38.04 3.36
CA ASP A 541 -34.64 37.87 4.56
C ASP A 541 -35.06 39.22 5.16
N THR A 542 -34.16 40.21 5.20
CA THR A 542 -34.51 41.56 5.67
C THR A 542 -35.42 42.33 4.71
N GLU A 543 -35.20 42.22 3.38
CA GLU A 543 -36.11 42.79 2.37
C GLU A 543 -37.53 42.19 2.48
N VAL A 544 -37.63 40.86 2.59
CA VAL A 544 -38.92 40.15 2.71
C VAL A 544 -39.62 40.52 4.03
N LYS A 545 -38.89 40.65 5.14
CA LYS A 545 -39.46 41.11 6.42
C LYS A 545 -39.95 42.56 6.35
N GLN A 546 -39.23 43.46 5.66
CA GLN A 546 -39.69 44.84 5.43
C GLN A 546 -40.92 44.89 4.52
N ALA A 547 -40.93 44.16 3.41
CA ALA A 547 -42.07 44.09 2.51
C ALA A 547 -43.33 43.48 3.17
N LEU A 548 -43.15 42.49 4.04
CA LEU A 548 -44.23 41.91 4.84
C LEU A 548 -44.81 42.94 5.84
N LEU A 549 -43.95 43.65 6.59
CA LEU A 549 -44.37 44.70 7.52
C LEU A 549 -45.10 45.84 6.80
N GLN A 550 -44.59 46.27 5.64
CA GLN A 550 -45.24 47.30 4.83
C GLN A 550 -46.61 46.84 4.33
N SER A 551 -46.71 45.62 3.81
CA SER A 551 -47.98 45.00 3.39
C SER A 551 -48.98 44.84 4.54
N GLN A 552 -48.50 44.60 5.77
CA GLN A 552 -49.34 44.59 6.98
C GLN A 552 -49.88 46.00 7.30
N THR A 553 -49.04 47.04 7.31
CA THR A 553 -49.50 48.41 7.56
C THR A 553 -50.39 48.98 6.44
N ASP A 554 -50.21 48.54 5.19
CA ASP A 554 -51.10 48.89 4.09
C ASP A 554 -52.44 48.15 4.23
N LEU A 555 -52.44 46.88 4.66
CA LEU A 555 -53.66 46.12 4.96
C LEU A 555 -54.46 46.80 6.08
N GLU A 556 -53.82 47.15 7.20
CA GLU A 556 -54.44 47.87 8.34
C GLU A 556 -55.10 49.18 7.86
N GLN A 557 -54.39 50.01 7.09
CA GLN A 557 -54.95 51.24 6.51
C GLN A 557 -56.15 50.97 5.58
N THR A 558 -56.15 49.88 4.79
CA THR A 558 -57.32 49.54 3.97
C THR A 558 -58.50 49.05 4.79
N GLN A 559 -58.25 48.37 5.91
CA GLN A 559 -59.29 47.96 6.86
C GLN A 559 -59.91 49.20 7.52
N GLU A 560 -59.12 50.14 8.05
CA GLU A 560 -59.61 51.40 8.61
C GLU A 560 -60.47 52.19 7.61
N ARG A 561 -60.03 52.30 6.35
CA ARG A 561 -60.79 52.98 5.29
C ARG A 561 -62.10 52.27 4.97
N LEU A 562 -62.12 50.93 4.92
CA LEU A 562 -63.36 50.16 4.75
C LEU A 562 -64.31 50.35 5.93
N ASP A 563 -63.78 50.43 7.15
CA ASP A 563 -64.54 50.66 8.38
C ASP A 563 -65.19 52.06 8.41
N VAL A 564 -64.49 53.09 7.90
CA VAL A 564 -65.04 54.44 7.71
C VAL A 564 -66.13 54.42 6.63
N MET A 565 -65.84 53.87 5.44
CA MET A 565 -66.82 53.75 4.34
C MET A 565 -68.08 52.96 4.76
N ALA A 566 -67.94 51.95 5.62
CA ALA A 566 -69.07 51.19 6.16
C ALA A 566 -69.94 52.03 7.11
N LYS A 567 -69.33 52.85 7.97
CA LYS A 567 -70.02 53.78 8.88
C LYS A 567 -70.73 54.90 8.09
N GLU A 568 -70.07 55.48 7.09
CA GLU A 568 -70.67 56.46 6.18
C GLU A 568 -71.85 55.87 5.39
N LYS A 569 -71.69 54.67 4.81
CA LYS A 569 -72.78 53.95 4.15
C LYS A 569 -73.96 53.74 5.10
N GLN A 570 -73.71 53.30 6.33
CA GLN A 570 -74.77 53.07 7.32
C GLN A 570 -75.50 54.36 7.70
N GLN A 571 -74.79 55.49 7.80
CA GLN A 571 -75.40 56.81 8.01
C GLN A 571 -76.30 57.20 6.83
N VAL A 572 -75.80 57.07 5.60
CA VAL A 572 -76.58 57.36 4.38
C VAL A 572 -77.80 56.44 4.24
N GLU A 573 -77.70 55.16 4.61
CA GLU A 573 -78.85 54.24 4.65
C GLU A 573 -79.90 54.69 5.69
N VAL A 574 -79.47 55.13 6.88
CA VAL A 574 -80.38 55.66 7.91
C VAL A 574 -81.05 56.98 7.46
N GLU A 575 -80.31 57.87 6.80
CA GLU A 575 -80.87 59.11 6.26
C GLU A 575 -81.83 58.85 5.09
N ALA A 576 -81.50 57.95 4.17
CA ALA A 576 -82.39 57.55 3.07
C ALA A 576 -83.71 56.95 3.61
N ILE A 577 -83.63 56.12 4.67
CA ILE A 577 -84.82 55.59 5.36
C ILE A 577 -85.62 56.71 6.04
N ARG A 578 -84.97 57.75 6.59
CA ARG A 578 -85.66 58.92 7.16
C ARG A 578 -86.41 59.70 6.07
N TRP A 579 -85.73 60.10 5.00
CA TRP A 579 -86.34 60.82 3.87
C TRP A 579 -87.46 60.03 3.19
N GLN A 580 -87.33 58.70 3.09
CA GLN A 580 -88.39 57.83 2.56
C GLN A 580 -89.67 57.89 3.42
N ARG A 581 -89.54 57.88 4.76
CA ARG A 581 -90.68 58.04 5.67
C ARG A 581 -91.33 59.42 5.54
N GLU A 582 -90.53 60.48 5.57
CA GLU A 582 -91.01 61.87 5.41
C GLU A 582 -91.79 62.02 4.08
N LEU A 583 -91.30 61.41 3.00
CA LEU A 583 -91.93 61.44 1.68
C LEU A 583 -93.23 60.62 1.62
N ASP A 584 -93.30 59.46 2.30
CA ASP A 584 -94.52 58.66 2.38
C ASP A 584 -95.56 59.27 3.34
N GLU A 585 -95.14 59.94 4.41
CA GLU A 585 -96.00 60.76 5.27
C GLU A 585 -96.66 61.88 4.45
N LEU A 586 -95.86 62.67 3.72
CA LEU A 586 -96.34 63.72 2.81
C LEU A 586 -97.27 63.17 1.71
N ARG A 587 -97.01 61.98 1.17
CA ARG A 587 -97.94 61.29 0.25
C ARG A 587 -99.28 61.00 0.92
N THR A 588 -99.29 60.50 2.16
CA THR A 588 -100.56 60.24 2.87
C THR A 588 -101.30 61.53 3.23
N GLU A 589 -100.59 62.62 3.54
CA GLU A 589 -101.21 63.92 3.79
C GLU A 589 -101.81 64.52 2.52
N SER A 590 -101.06 64.48 1.41
CA SER A 590 -101.55 64.90 0.09
C SER A 590 -102.81 64.12 -0.31
N ALA A 591 -102.81 62.80 -0.12
CA ALA A 591 -104.00 61.96 -0.37
C ALA A 591 -105.20 62.39 0.50
N LYS A 592 -105.01 62.62 1.81
CA LYS A 592 -106.07 63.12 2.72
C LYS A 592 -106.58 64.51 2.30
N ILE A 593 -105.71 65.39 1.79
CA ILE A 593 -106.08 66.73 1.30
C ILE A 593 -106.91 66.63 0.01
N ILE A 594 -106.49 65.78 -0.94
CA ILE A 594 -107.21 65.51 -2.20
C ILE A 594 -108.58 64.89 -1.90
N GLU A 595 -108.66 63.90 -1.01
CA GLU A 595 -109.93 63.27 -0.63
C GLU A 595 -110.89 64.31 -0.01
N ARG A 596 -110.41 65.12 0.95
CA ARG A 596 -111.19 66.21 1.53
C ARG A 596 -111.61 67.27 0.51
N ALA A 597 -110.82 67.50 -0.55
CA ALA A 597 -111.18 68.40 -1.63
C ALA A 597 -112.29 67.82 -2.51
N ASN A 598 -112.16 66.56 -2.93
CA ASN A 598 -113.18 65.83 -3.70
C ASN A 598 -114.50 65.76 -2.92
N GLN A 599 -114.46 65.49 -1.61
CA GLN A 599 -115.65 65.51 -0.73
C GLN A 599 -116.32 66.89 -0.60
N ARG A 600 -115.60 68.01 -0.85
CA ARG A 600 -116.22 69.34 -0.94
C ARG A 600 -116.85 69.57 -2.31
N VAL A 601 -116.11 69.29 -3.38
CA VAL A 601 -116.58 69.45 -4.77
C VAL A 601 -117.82 68.61 -5.05
N GLU A 602 -117.91 67.37 -4.55
CA GLU A 602 -119.08 66.53 -4.74
C GLU A 602 -120.30 67.04 -3.94
N LYS A 603 -120.11 67.65 -2.75
CA LYS A 603 -121.18 68.33 -2.00
C LYS A 603 -121.65 69.62 -2.70
N GLU A 604 -120.72 70.39 -3.26
CA GLU A 604 -121.03 71.58 -4.08
C GLU A 604 -121.82 71.16 -5.33
N ARG A 605 -121.42 70.08 -6.00
CA ARG A 605 -122.15 69.47 -7.12
C ARG A 605 -123.53 68.96 -6.72
N GLU A 606 -123.66 68.24 -5.60
CA GLU A 606 -124.97 67.80 -5.07
C GLU A 606 -125.92 68.99 -4.82
N THR A 607 -125.42 70.06 -4.19
CA THR A 607 -126.24 71.24 -3.89
C THR A 607 -126.60 72.03 -5.14
N ALA A 608 -125.69 72.15 -6.11
CA ALA A 608 -125.97 72.71 -7.42
C ALA A 608 -127.03 71.89 -8.17
N GLN A 609 -126.92 70.55 -8.19
CA GLN A 609 -127.88 69.67 -8.85
C GLN A 609 -129.28 69.77 -8.24
N LYS A 610 -129.39 69.80 -6.90
CA LYS A 610 -130.66 70.04 -6.19
C LYS A 610 -131.28 71.39 -6.58
N ARG A 611 -130.45 72.43 -6.73
CA ARG A 611 -130.87 73.79 -7.13
C ARG A 611 -131.31 73.87 -8.60
N TYR A 612 -130.65 73.14 -9.51
CA TYR A 612 -131.12 73.00 -10.89
C TYR A 612 -132.47 72.30 -10.94
N SER A 613 -132.66 71.17 -10.24
CA SER A 613 -133.94 70.46 -10.18
C SER A 613 -135.10 71.30 -9.61
N GLN A 614 -134.81 72.21 -8.68
CA GLN A 614 -135.78 73.20 -8.18
C GLN A 614 -136.16 74.20 -9.28
N LEU A 615 -135.17 74.83 -9.93
CA LEU A 615 -135.40 75.79 -11.02
C LEU A 615 -136.10 75.17 -12.24
N GLU A 616 -135.84 73.89 -12.53
CA GLU A 616 -136.55 73.13 -13.58
C GLU A 616 -138.03 72.93 -13.22
N SER A 617 -138.34 72.65 -11.95
CA SER A 617 -139.72 72.56 -11.44
C SER A 617 -140.44 73.90 -11.45
N GLU A 618 -139.77 74.98 -11.03
CA GLU A 618 -140.30 76.35 -11.08
C GLU A 618 -140.57 76.79 -12.53
N LEU A 619 -139.64 76.50 -13.46
CA LEU A 619 -139.81 76.78 -14.89
C LEU A 619 -140.98 75.97 -15.50
N ALA A 620 -141.17 74.72 -15.08
CA ALA A 620 -142.32 73.91 -15.49
C ALA A 620 -143.64 74.47 -14.97
N GLN A 621 -143.68 74.93 -13.71
CA GLN A 621 -144.84 75.59 -13.12
C GLN A 621 -145.18 76.90 -13.87
N CYS A 622 -144.21 77.80 -14.05
CA CYS A 622 -144.42 79.07 -14.77
C CYS A 622 -144.89 78.84 -16.22
N ARG A 623 -144.44 77.77 -16.89
CA ARG A 623 -144.94 77.38 -18.22
C ARG A 623 -146.40 76.92 -18.20
N ALA A 624 -146.81 76.18 -17.18
CA ALA A 624 -148.21 75.78 -16.99
C ALA A 624 -149.11 76.99 -16.68
N GLU A 625 -148.69 77.90 -15.81
CA GLU A 625 -149.40 79.15 -15.48
C GLU A 625 -149.52 80.08 -16.70
N ALA A 626 -148.47 80.20 -17.51
CA ALA A 626 -148.50 80.93 -18.78
C ALA A 626 -149.49 80.29 -19.78
N SER A 627 -149.52 78.96 -19.89
CA SER A 627 -150.46 78.25 -20.76
C SER A 627 -151.91 78.43 -20.31
N PHE A 628 -152.17 78.37 -19.00
CA PHE A 628 -153.49 78.61 -18.41
C PHE A 628 -153.99 80.05 -18.66
N THR A 629 -153.13 81.05 -18.44
CA THR A 629 -153.49 82.46 -18.69
C THR A 629 -153.69 82.79 -20.17
N ILE A 630 -152.93 82.17 -21.07
CA ILE A 630 -153.17 82.25 -22.53
C ILE A 630 -154.53 81.64 -22.89
N GLY A 631 -154.85 80.44 -22.38
CA GLY A 631 -156.15 79.79 -22.64
C GLY A 631 -157.36 80.63 -22.20
N ASN A 632 -157.27 81.25 -21.03
CA ASN A 632 -158.30 82.18 -20.53
C ASN A 632 -158.46 83.42 -21.45
N ARG A 633 -157.34 84.01 -21.90
CA ARG A 633 -157.35 85.11 -22.87
C ARG A 633 -157.97 84.70 -24.21
N GLU A 634 -157.65 83.52 -24.72
CA GLU A 634 -158.23 83.00 -25.98
C GLU A 634 -159.72 82.66 -25.86
N GLN A 635 -160.21 82.32 -24.67
CA GLN A 635 -161.64 82.18 -24.42
C GLN A 635 -162.35 83.55 -24.45
N ALA A 636 -161.84 84.54 -23.71
CA ALA A 636 -162.40 85.90 -23.72
C ALA A 636 -162.40 86.54 -25.13
N LEU A 637 -161.36 86.30 -25.93
CA LEU A 637 -161.30 86.76 -27.33
C LEU A 637 -162.35 86.09 -28.22
N ARG A 638 -162.64 84.80 -28.02
CA ARG A 638 -163.72 84.09 -28.74
C ARG A 638 -165.10 84.62 -28.34
N GLU A 639 -165.33 84.90 -27.06
CA GLU A 639 -166.57 85.51 -26.57
C GLU A 639 -166.78 86.93 -27.14
N MET A 640 -165.75 87.78 -27.14
CA MET A 640 -165.79 89.10 -27.79
C MET A 640 -166.10 89.00 -29.29
N HIS A 641 -165.46 88.08 -30.02
CA HIS A 641 -165.73 87.90 -31.46
C HIS A 641 -167.18 87.46 -31.72
N SER A 642 -167.75 86.62 -30.84
CA SER A 642 -169.17 86.23 -30.91
C SER A 642 -170.09 87.43 -30.70
N GLN A 643 -169.82 88.28 -29.70
CA GLN A 643 -170.60 89.50 -29.42
C GLN A 643 -170.53 90.50 -30.59
N ILE A 644 -169.33 90.74 -31.14
CA ILE A 644 -169.14 91.62 -32.31
C ILE A 644 -169.96 91.11 -33.50
N LYS A 645 -169.97 89.80 -33.76
CA LYS A 645 -170.72 89.21 -34.87
C LYS A 645 -172.24 89.42 -34.74
N VAL A 646 -172.78 89.37 -33.52
CA VAL A 646 -174.20 89.68 -33.24
C VAL A 646 -174.49 91.17 -33.46
N LEU A 647 -173.61 92.05 -32.97
CA LEU A 647 -173.77 93.51 -33.14
C LEU A 647 -173.70 93.93 -34.61
N SER A 648 -172.78 93.35 -35.40
CA SER A 648 -172.71 93.58 -36.85
C SER A 648 -174.02 93.22 -37.55
N SER A 649 -174.62 92.06 -37.22
CA SER A 649 -175.91 91.63 -37.77
C SER A 649 -177.01 92.67 -37.52
N SER A 650 -177.15 93.15 -36.28
CA SER A 650 -178.17 94.16 -35.94
C SER A 650 -177.94 95.53 -36.60
N PHE A 651 -176.69 95.86 -36.94
CA PHE A 651 -176.35 97.10 -37.62
C PHE A 651 -176.70 97.06 -39.11
N ASP A 652 -176.51 95.92 -39.77
CA ASP A 652 -176.89 95.72 -41.17
C ASP A 652 -178.42 95.77 -41.35
N ASP A 653 -179.19 95.17 -40.42
CA ASP A 653 -180.65 95.28 -40.37
C ASP A 653 -181.11 96.75 -40.23
N ALA A 654 -180.46 97.52 -39.36
CA ALA A 654 -180.75 98.95 -39.19
C ALA A 654 -180.40 99.77 -40.47
N GLN A 655 -179.32 99.45 -41.18
CA GLN A 655 -179.01 100.09 -42.46
C GLN A 655 -180.05 99.80 -43.55
N LEU A 656 -180.61 98.58 -43.58
CA LEU A 656 -181.65 98.21 -44.53
C LEU A 656 -182.93 99.05 -44.31
N GLN A 657 -183.34 99.27 -43.06
CA GLN A 657 -184.46 100.17 -42.75
C GLN A 657 -184.21 101.62 -43.23
N ILE A 658 -183.01 102.16 -42.97
CA ILE A 658 -182.65 103.53 -43.38
C ILE A 658 -182.69 103.71 -44.92
N ARG A 659 -182.27 102.68 -45.69
CA ARG A 659 -182.35 102.72 -47.15
C ARG A 659 -183.80 102.67 -47.65
N SER A 660 -184.66 101.87 -47.03
CA SER A 660 -186.09 101.80 -47.36
C SER A 660 -186.79 103.16 -47.18
N LEU A 661 -186.59 103.80 -46.03
CA LEU A 661 -187.18 105.11 -45.73
C LEU A 661 -186.70 106.22 -46.68
N ARG A 662 -185.42 106.21 -47.08
CA ARG A 662 -184.88 107.18 -48.06
C ARG A 662 -185.55 107.06 -49.44
N ASN A 663 -185.81 105.83 -49.90
CA ASN A 663 -186.46 105.62 -51.20
C ASN A 663 -187.93 106.10 -51.20
N GLN A 664 -188.66 105.88 -50.10
CA GLN A 664 -190.03 106.39 -49.95
C GLN A 664 -190.08 107.93 -49.98
N LEU A 665 -189.12 108.58 -49.31
CA LEU A 665 -189.05 110.04 -49.22
C LEU A 665 -188.69 110.70 -50.57
N ALA A 666 -187.82 110.05 -51.38
CA ALA A 666 -187.50 110.50 -52.73
C ALA A 666 -188.68 110.38 -53.72
N TYR A 667 -189.57 109.39 -53.52
CA TYR A 667 -190.74 109.21 -54.40
C TYR A 667 -191.73 110.38 -54.26
N LEU A 668 -192.03 110.78 -53.02
CA LEU A 668 -192.99 111.86 -52.70
C LEU A 668 -192.53 113.27 -53.12
N GLN A 669 -191.24 113.49 -53.37
CA GLN A 669 -190.74 114.80 -53.80
C GLN A 669 -190.93 115.08 -55.29
N ASN A 670 -191.02 114.04 -56.14
CA ASN A 670 -191.02 114.21 -57.59
C ASN A 670 -192.42 114.54 -58.19
N GLU A 671 -193.52 114.06 -57.59
CA GLU A 671 -194.86 114.28 -58.15
C GLU A 671 -195.30 115.76 -58.15
N LYS A 672 -194.78 116.57 -57.23
CA LYS A 672 -195.27 117.96 -57.01
C LYS A 672 -194.82 118.97 -58.09
N LEU A 673 -193.95 118.58 -59.02
CA LEU A 673 -193.34 119.48 -60.02
C LEU A 673 -194.03 119.49 -61.39
N VAL A 674 -195.07 118.68 -61.61
CA VAL A 674 -195.63 118.41 -62.96
C VAL A 674 -196.95 119.14 -63.24
N CYS A 675 -197.69 119.61 -62.23
CA CYS A 675 -199.09 120.06 -62.40
C CYS A 675 -199.32 121.59 -62.36
N MET A 676 -198.38 122.40 -62.87
CA MET A 676 -198.51 123.86 -63.00
C MET A 676 -197.92 124.38 -64.34
N ALA A 677 -198.25 123.68 -65.43
CA ALA A 677 -198.05 124.08 -66.82
C ALA A 677 -199.25 123.60 -67.66
#